data_AF-A0A1M5H136-F1
#
_entry.id   AF-A0A1M5H136-F1
#
_cell.length_a   1.000
_cell.length_b   1.000
_cell.length_c   1.000
_cell.angle_alpha   90.00
_cell.angle_beta   90.00
_cell.angle_gamma   90.00
#
_symmetry.space_group_name_H-M   'P 1'
#
loop_
_entity.id
_entity.type
_entity.pdbx_description
1 polymer ?
#
loop_
_entity_poly.entity_id
_entity_poly.type
_entity_poly.pdbx_seq_one_letter_code
_entity_poly.pdbx_strand_id
1 'polypeptide(L)'
;MKRRAAEKFKRHGWKALAVAAVAAVILGGWNGPDEGRRTDTGNAPAMVGTAHAQHDHGGEKKVQIWTCSMHPQIRLPNPGKCPICGMDLIPATEEEGGAKGGKAPMRRLVLSETARKLAQVQTSPVERKPVEVTLRMVGKLTYDERRMAYITSWIAGRLDRLYVDFTGTVVEKGQPMVYLYSPDLLAAQSELIHAVRAAGDLRKSGLESLRSTAAQTIQSAKEKLRLWGLTDAQIQEILRRGAPSDHMTILAPMSGTVVHKDGFEGMYVKTGTRIYTIADLSSLWLKLDAYESDLSWIRVGDRVRFETESYPGEEFAGTVSFIDPFLDEKTRTIKVRVDVPNPDGRLRPGMFARAVLHATVDGDRPPLVIPASAPLLTGKRAVVYVEIPDRPGTYEGREVVLGPRADRYYVVRYGLREGEKVVTHGNFKIDSAVQILAKPSMMTPEGGGGGGMHHHGDSAPAAAESGATGGALEVPDAFRQQLMAVMSAFQSVRDAVAADDWTAARTAYGNLKNALDRVDDGLVDGHPWMVWDELSMLLKNDVVVGLDAKKPGERRDAFASLEGHVHRLMAGFGLDHAKMAEASKPLEVPEAFRNQLRRVIDSYLEAHEALAADKTEAALAAVERTRTALESVDMSLLQGEAHMKWMQVLENIRKALALMEGSKDVETLRKCFAILSEAAAVMAKDFGLGAGKPLYRIKCPMAFEGQGATWLQPDDTVRNPYYGEKMLGCGEVLEVIR
;
A
#
# COMPACT_ATOMS: atom_id res chain seq x y z
N MET A 1 -38.68 -18.74 -6.43
CA MET A 1 -39.39 -18.83 -7.73
C MET A 1 -40.53 -17.79 -7.74
N LYS A 2 -40.84 -17.15 -8.88
CA LYS A 2 -42.07 -16.36 -9.21
C LYS A 2 -42.70 -15.38 -8.16
N ARG A 3 -42.35 -14.09 -8.34
CA ARG A 3 -43.15 -12.82 -8.28
C ARG A 3 -44.71 -12.84 -8.07
N ARG A 4 -45.18 -11.70 -7.49
CA ARG A 4 -46.46 -10.92 -7.70
C ARG A 4 -47.70 -11.11 -6.78
N ALA A 5 -47.95 -10.09 -5.93
CA ALA A 5 -49.20 -9.32 -5.68
C ALA A 5 -48.85 -8.21 -4.62
N ALA A 6 -49.29 -6.94 -4.61
CA ALA A 6 -50.59 -6.29 -4.81
C ALA A 6 -51.61 -6.65 -3.70
N GLU A 7 -52.29 -5.73 -2.98
CA GLU A 7 -52.56 -4.30 -3.23
C GLU A 7 -53.09 -3.56 -1.96
N LYS A 8 -53.25 -2.22 -2.01
CA LYS A 8 -54.11 -1.31 -1.17
C LYS A 8 -53.80 -1.09 0.33
N PHE A 9 -53.57 0.19 0.70
CA PHE A 9 -54.33 0.89 1.75
C PHE A 9 -54.45 2.42 1.47
N LYS A 10 -55.25 3.18 2.23
CA LYS A 10 -55.69 4.57 1.97
C LYS A 10 -55.82 5.34 3.33
N ARG A 11 -55.97 6.68 3.47
CA ARG A 11 -56.23 7.84 2.56
C ARG A 11 -55.87 9.17 3.30
N HIS A 12 -56.04 10.32 2.61
CA HIS A 12 -56.07 11.72 3.11
C HIS A 12 -54.70 12.41 3.33
N GLY A 13 -54.43 13.67 2.89
CA GLY A 13 -55.01 14.44 1.77
C GLY A 13 -55.78 15.74 2.09
N TRP A 14 -55.38 16.86 1.48
CA TRP A 14 -56.08 18.18 1.42
C TRP A 14 -55.89 18.89 0.05
N LYS A 15 -56.70 19.94 -0.25
CA LYS A 15 -56.70 20.85 -1.45
C LYS A 15 -57.24 22.24 -1.03
N ALA A 16 -57.38 23.32 -1.82
CA ALA A 16 -57.16 23.72 -3.25
C ALA A 16 -56.83 25.26 -3.25
N LEU A 17 -56.86 26.15 -4.26
CA LEU A 17 -57.20 26.23 -5.72
C LEU A 17 -56.09 27.09 -6.41
N ALA A 18 -55.89 27.29 -7.72
CA ALA A 18 -56.61 27.04 -9.00
C ALA A 18 -57.59 28.14 -9.54
N VAL A 19 -57.63 28.28 -10.89
CA VAL A 19 -58.60 29.01 -11.76
C VAL A 19 -58.42 30.56 -11.88
N ALA A 20 -58.58 31.26 -13.03
CA ALA A 20 -58.34 30.96 -14.48
C ALA A 20 -58.46 32.21 -15.40
N ALA A 21 -57.83 32.14 -16.58
CA ALA A 21 -58.15 32.68 -17.93
C ALA A 21 -59.05 33.93 -18.21
N VAL A 22 -58.69 34.69 -19.28
CA VAL A 22 -59.44 34.91 -20.57
C VAL A 22 -58.61 35.86 -21.48
N ALA A 23 -59.00 36.12 -22.75
CA ALA A 23 -58.13 36.63 -23.84
C ALA A 23 -58.75 37.72 -24.76
N ALA A 24 -57.96 38.14 -25.77
CA ALA A 24 -58.34 38.60 -27.15
C ALA A 24 -58.26 40.11 -27.55
N VAL A 25 -57.38 40.37 -28.55
CA VAL A 25 -57.54 41.19 -29.79
C VAL A 25 -57.74 42.73 -29.73
N ILE A 26 -56.89 43.47 -30.47
CA ILE A 26 -57.25 44.53 -31.47
C ILE A 26 -56.01 44.92 -32.35
N LEU A 27 -56.18 45.74 -33.40
CA LEU A 27 -55.37 45.84 -34.63
C LEU A 27 -54.46 47.09 -34.77
N GLY A 28 -53.46 47.01 -35.68
CA GLY A 28 -52.81 48.14 -36.37
C GLY A 28 -51.26 48.09 -36.40
N GLY A 29 -50.51 48.29 -37.51
CA GLY A 29 -50.87 48.24 -38.94
C GLY A 29 -50.40 49.44 -39.79
N TRP A 30 -49.34 49.28 -40.61
CA TRP A 30 -49.10 50.07 -41.85
C TRP A 30 -47.97 49.52 -42.78
N ASN A 31 -48.27 49.53 -44.08
CA ASN A 31 -47.45 49.81 -45.29
C ASN A 31 -46.09 49.11 -45.56
N GLY A 32 -45.99 48.53 -46.78
CA GLY A 32 -44.76 48.40 -47.57
C GLY A 32 -44.65 49.53 -48.62
N PRO A 33 -44.15 49.31 -49.86
CA PRO A 33 -43.71 48.03 -50.46
C PRO A 33 -42.46 48.09 -51.40
N ASP A 34 -42.20 46.95 -52.06
CA ASP A 34 -41.73 46.76 -53.45
C ASP A 34 -40.27 46.83 -53.96
N GLU A 35 -39.99 45.77 -54.75
CA GLU A 35 -39.18 45.60 -55.97
C GLU A 35 -37.66 45.90 -56.04
N GLY A 36 -36.95 45.03 -56.77
CA GLY A 36 -35.50 45.11 -57.00
C GLY A 36 -34.84 43.89 -57.67
N ARG A 37 -35.57 43.15 -58.51
CA ARG A 37 -35.08 41.89 -59.11
C ARG A 37 -34.15 42.15 -60.30
N ARG A 38 -32.88 41.71 -60.22
CA ARG A 38 -32.03 41.51 -61.41
C ARG A 38 -31.18 40.25 -61.30
N THR A 39 -31.10 39.54 -62.42
CA THR A 39 -30.31 38.33 -62.63
C THR A 39 -29.40 38.56 -63.82
N ASP A 40 -28.12 38.20 -63.72
CA ASP A 40 -27.29 37.73 -64.85
C ASP A 40 -26.10 36.97 -64.25
N THR A 41 -25.98 35.64 -64.43
CA THR A 41 -25.58 34.86 -65.62
C THR A 41 -24.05 34.80 -65.80
N GLY A 42 -23.54 33.56 -65.82
CA GLY A 42 -22.17 33.24 -65.41
C GLY A 42 -21.05 33.48 -66.42
N ASN A 43 -19.83 33.26 -65.95
CA ASN A 43 -18.86 32.48 -66.71
C ASN A 43 -17.77 31.85 -65.82
N ALA A 44 -17.27 30.71 -66.29
CA ALA A 44 -15.99 30.08 -65.96
C ALA A 44 -15.47 29.50 -67.31
N PRO A 45 -14.15 29.38 -67.57
CA PRO A 45 -13.29 28.46 -66.82
C PRO A 45 -11.78 28.82 -66.76
N ALA A 46 -10.98 27.83 -66.33
CA ALA A 46 -9.62 27.51 -66.79
C ALA A 46 -8.36 28.08 -66.07
N MET A 47 -7.84 27.23 -65.15
CA MET A 47 -6.54 26.53 -65.26
C MET A 47 -5.19 27.27 -65.10
N VAL A 48 -4.42 26.75 -64.13
CA VAL A 48 -2.95 26.57 -64.05
C VAL A 48 -2.05 27.80 -63.81
N GLY A 49 -1.19 27.66 -62.80
CA GLY A 49 -0.11 28.59 -62.45
C GLY A 49 0.71 28.11 -61.25
N THR A 50 1.49 27.03 -61.40
CA THR A 50 2.38 26.52 -60.33
C THR A 50 3.69 27.30 -60.25
N ALA A 51 4.01 27.83 -59.07
CA ALA A 51 5.31 28.42 -58.76
C ALA A 51 5.78 27.93 -57.37
N HIS A 52 6.94 27.26 -57.32
CA HIS A 52 7.61 26.96 -56.06
C HIS A 52 8.35 28.21 -55.57
N ALA A 53 8.27 28.48 -54.26
CA ALA A 53 9.18 29.38 -53.56
C ALA A 53 9.95 28.56 -52.51
N GLN A 54 11.26 28.75 -52.44
CA GLN A 54 12.13 27.99 -51.54
C GLN A 54 11.98 28.49 -50.09
N HIS A 55 11.91 27.56 -49.15
CA HIS A 55 12.04 27.88 -47.72
C HIS A 55 13.52 27.93 -47.35
N ASP A 56 13.99 29.14 -47.04
CA ASP A 56 15.29 29.36 -46.40
C ASP A 56 15.17 29.08 -44.88
N HIS A 57 16.17 28.43 -44.30
CA HIS A 57 16.14 27.90 -42.93
C HIS A 57 17.18 28.58 -42.04
N GLY A 58 16.81 29.72 -41.46
CA GLY A 58 17.67 30.47 -40.53
C GLY A 58 16.89 31.36 -39.56
N GLY A 59 16.42 30.79 -38.44
CA GLY A 59 15.81 31.57 -37.35
C GLY A 59 14.91 30.76 -36.43
N GLU A 60 15.16 30.83 -35.12
CA GLU A 60 14.37 30.16 -34.08
C GLU A 60 12.95 30.78 -34.00
N LYS A 61 11.94 30.06 -34.50
CA LYS A 61 10.54 30.46 -34.33
C LYS A 61 10.06 30.15 -32.92
N LYS A 62 9.91 31.19 -32.10
CA LYS A 62 9.14 31.13 -30.85
C LYS A 62 7.74 30.58 -31.12
N VAL A 63 7.31 29.58 -30.34
CA VAL A 63 5.96 29.01 -30.40
C VAL A 63 4.99 29.92 -29.63
N GLN A 64 4.38 30.87 -30.34
CA GLN A 64 3.32 31.71 -29.79
C GLN A 64 2.03 30.89 -29.61
N ILE A 65 1.54 30.78 -28.38
CA ILE A 65 0.26 30.12 -28.09
C ILE A 65 -0.89 31.12 -28.31
N TRP A 66 -2.00 30.63 -28.87
CA TRP A 66 -3.23 31.38 -29.18
C TRP A 66 -4.42 30.82 -28.39
N THR A 67 -5.33 31.69 -27.96
CA THR A 67 -6.47 31.32 -27.09
C THR A 67 -7.75 32.09 -27.41
N CYS A 68 -8.89 31.65 -26.89
CA CYS A 68 -10.19 32.29 -27.12
C CYS A 68 -10.65 33.05 -25.89
N SER A 69 -11.02 34.33 -26.03
CA SER A 69 -11.49 35.19 -24.93
C SER A 69 -12.72 34.65 -24.18
N MET A 70 -13.58 33.88 -24.85
CA MET A 70 -14.73 33.19 -24.23
C MET A 70 -14.42 31.74 -23.81
N HIS A 71 -13.34 31.15 -24.32
CA HIS A 71 -12.96 29.75 -24.06
C HIS A 71 -11.45 29.64 -23.81
N PRO A 72 -10.94 30.12 -22.65
CA PRO A 72 -9.50 30.14 -22.33
C PRO A 72 -8.84 28.75 -22.29
N GLN A 73 -9.64 27.69 -22.21
CA GLN A 73 -9.21 26.30 -22.34
C GLN A 73 -8.69 25.94 -23.73
N ILE A 74 -9.10 26.67 -24.77
CA ILE A 74 -8.54 26.49 -26.11
C ILE A 74 -7.17 27.15 -26.11
N ARG A 75 -6.12 26.34 -26.22
CA ARG A 75 -4.74 26.77 -26.40
C ARG A 75 -4.17 26.04 -27.60
N LEU A 76 -3.90 26.77 -28.68
CA LEU A 76 -3.42 26.22 -29.95
C LEU A 76 -2.07 26.85 -30.33
N PRO A 77 -1.16 26.10 -30.98
CA PRO A 77 0.17 26.60 -31.35
C PRO A 77 0.16 27.54 -32.58
N ASN A 78 -1.00 27.71 -33.21
CA ASN A 78 -1.21 28.51 -34.42
C ASN A 78 -2.43 29.43 -34.25
N PRO A 79 -2.46 30.60 -34.92
CA PRO A 79 -3.69 31.39 -35.06
C PRO A 79 -4.75 30.60 -35.84
N GLY A 80 -6.02 30.90 -35.57
CA GLY A 80 -7.16 30.20 -36.17
C GLY A 80 -8.46 30.59 -35.50
N LYS A 81 -9.50 29.76 -35.64
CA LYS A 81 -10.79 29.95 -34.97
C LYS A 81 -10.96 29.00 -33.80
N CYS A 82 -11.63 29.46 -32.75
CA CYS A 82 -12.03 28.64 -31.62
C CYS A 82 -13.00 27.53 -32.08
N PRO A 83 -12.72 26.24 -31.84
CA PRO A 83 -13.59 25.15 -32.27
C PRO A 83 -14.92 25.09 -31.50
N ILE A 84 -15.07 25.83 -30.40
CA ILE A 84 -16.29 25.87 -29.58
C ILE A 84 -17.24 26.99 -30.05
N CYS A 85 -16.73 28.19 -30.41
CA CYS A 85 -17.57 29.35 -30.73
C CYS A 85 -17.26 30.09 -32.05
N GLY A 86 -16.31 29.61 -32.87
CA GLY A 86 -16.00 30.19 -34.20
C GLY A 86 -15.34 31.57 -34.20
N MET A 87 -15.19 32.21 -33.04
CA MET A 87 -14.42 33.45 -32.88
C MET A 87 -12.94 33.22 -33.17
N ASP A 88 -12.29 34.22 -33.75
CA ASP A 88 -10.85 34.18 -34.00
C ASP A 88 -10.07 34.15 -32.68
N LEU A 89 -8.99 33.36 -32.64
CA LEU A 89 -8.12 33.24 -31.49
C LEU A 89 -7.24 34.48 -31.37
N ILE A 90 -7.08 34.98 -30.15
CA ILE A 90 -6.14 36.05 -29.81
C ILE A 90 -4.80 35.44 -29.37
N PRO A 91 -3.67 36.16 -29.47
CA PRO A 91 -2.43 35.72 -28.84
C PRO A 91 -2.69 35.57 -27.33
N ALA A 92 -2.28 34.45 -26.73
CA ALA A 92 -2.18 34.38 -25.29
C ALA A 92 -1.06 35.34 -24.86
N THR A 93 -1.43 36.43 -24.20
CA THR A 93 -0.48 37.43 -23.68
C THR A 93 0.51 36.76 -22.74
N GLU A 94 1.82 36.97 -22.96
CA GLU A 94 2.84 36.66 -21.95
C GLU A 94 2.51 37.49 -20.69
N GLU A 95 2.11 36.84 -19.60
CA GLU A 95 1.92 37.51 -18.31
C GLU A 95 3.26 38.12 -17.86
N GLU A 96 3.27 39.40 -17.50
CA GLU A 96 4.49 40.12 -17.06
C GLU A 96 5.08 39.44 -15.82
N GLY A 97 6.15 38.66 -16.04
CA GLY A 97 6.62 37.65 -15.09
C GLY A 97 7.21 36.41 -15.79
N GLY A 98 6.87 36.21 -17.07
CA GLY A 98 7.59 35.36 -18.02
C GLY A 98 9.02 35.84 -18.23
N ALA A 99 9.93 35.47 -17.34
CA ALA A 99 11.37 35.66 -17.53
C ALA A 99 11.81 34.93 -18.81
N LYS A 100 12.57 35.61 -19.67
CA LYS A 100 13.11 35.03 -20.92
C LYS A 100 13.88 33.74 -20.59
N GLY A 101 13.39 32.58 -21.06
CA GLY A 101 14.00 31.27 -20.79
C GLY A 101 13.80 30.73 -19.36
N GLY A 102 12.85 31.25 -18.58
CA GLY A 102 12.65 30.85 -17.18
C GLY A 102 11.70 29.66 -16.98
N LYS A 103 12.19 28.59 -16.34
CA LYS A 103 11.39 27.43 -15.87
C LYS A 103 10.18 27.86 -15.00
N ALA A 104 8.98 27.43 -15.39
CA ALA A 104 7.71 27.85 -14.78
C ALA A 104 6.65 26.73 -14.77
N PRO A 105 6.32 26.13 -13.60
CA PRO A 105 5.39 25.00 -13.49
C PRO A 105 3.99 25.27 -14.03
N MET A 106 3.31 24.21 -14.46
CA MET A 106 1.95 24.26 -14.99
C MET A 106 0.96 24.93 -14.02
N ARG A 107 1.14 24.69 -12.71
CA ARG A 107 0.29 25.18 -11.61
C ARG A 107 0.67 26.59 -11.10
N ARG A 108 1.51 27.35 -11.81
CA ARG A 108 1.93 28.71 -11.41
C ARG A 108 0.88 29.78 -11.78
N LEU A 109 0.60 30.70 -10.86
CA LEU A 109 -0.26 31.88 -11.03
C LEU A 109 0.48 33.14 -10.54
N VAL A 110 0.36 34.25 -11.26
CA VAL A 110 0.80 35.57 -10.79
C VAL A 110 -0.42 36.41 -10.47
N LEU A 111 -0.47 37.02 -9.27
CA LEU A 111 -1.51 37.95 -8.86
C LEU A 111 -0.93 39.35 -8.63
N SER A 112 -1.57 40.35 -9.23
CA SER A 112 -1.28 41.75 -8.90
C SER A 112 -1.57 42.04 -7.43
N GLU A 113 -0.98 43.11 -6.88
CA GLU A 113 -1.15 43.43 -5.46
C GLU A 113 -2.62 43.70 -5.08
N THR A 114 -3.38 44.32 -6.00
CA THR A 114 -4.82 44.55 -5.85
C THR A 114 -5.61 43.24 -5.89
N ALA A 115 -5.30 42.32 -6.82
CA ALA A 115 -5.92 41.00 -6.87
C ALA A 115 -5.61 40.17 -5.61
N ARG A 116 -4.36 40.22 -5.11
CA ARG A 116 -3.94 39.57 -3.85
C ARG A 116 -4.73 40.11 -2.64
N LYS A 117 -4.90 41.43 -2.55
CA LYS A 117 -5.70 42.09 -1.50
C LYS A 117 -7.18 41.73 -1.58
N LEU A 118 -7.78 41.73 -2.78
CA LEU A 118 -9.19 41.37 -3.01
C LEU A 118 -9.46 39.87 -2.75
N ALA A 119 -8.50 39.01 -3.11
CA ALA A 119 -8.52 37.60 -2.75
C ALA A 119 -8.32 37.36 -1.24
N GLN A 120 -7.83 38.35 -0.49
CA GLN A 120 -7.50 38.30 0.93
C GLN A 120 -6.46 37.20 1.24
N VAL A 121 -5.47 37.05 0.36
CA VAL A 121 -4.47 35.98 0.48
C VAL A 121 -3.65 36.16 1.75
N GLN A 122 -3.62 35.12 2.59
CA GLN A 122 -2.76 35.02 3.77
C GLN A 122 -1.85 33.80 3.61
N THR A 123 -0.61 33.91 4.05
CA THR A 123 0.37 32.81 4.03
C THR A 123 0.91 32.51 5.43
N SER A 124 1.34 31.27 5.63
CA SER A 124 2.00 30.77 6.85
C SER A 124 3.25 30.00 6.46
N PRO A 125 4.33 30.04 7.25
CA PRO A 125 5.46 29.15 7.05
C PRO A 125 5.05 27.68 7.22
N VAL A 126 5.71 26.81 6.45
CA VAL A 126 5.79 25.37 6.67
C VAL A 126 6.88 25.13 7.72
N GLU A 127 6.52 24.55 8.85
CA GLU A 127 7.38 24.45 10.04
C GLU A 127 7.60 22.99 10.44
N ARG A 128 8.73 22.69 11.09
CA ARG A 128 8.82 21.52 11.97
C ARG A 128 8.49 21.91 13.39
N LYS A 129 7.61 21.16 14.03
CA LYS A 129 7.33 21.28 15.47
C LYS A 129 6.80 19.97 16.04
N PRO A 130 6.99 19.71 17.33
CA PRO A 130 6.31 18.63 18.03
C PRO A 130 4.80 18.76 17.85
N VAL A 131 4.13 17.62 17.75
CA VAL A 131 2.69 17.55 17.46
C VAL A 131 1.99 16.80 18.59
N GLU A 132 1.20 17.52 19.38
CA GLU A 132 0.33 16.95 20.41
C GLU A 132 -1.11 16.85 19.89
N VAL A 133 -1.70 15.66 20.01
CA VAL A 133 -3.12 15.41 19.71
C VAL A 133 -3.80 14.90 20.97
N THR A 134 -4.83 15.63 21.42
CA THR A 134 -5.64 15.24 22.58
C THR A 134 -6.87 14.48 22.12
N LEU A 135 -6.80 13.16 22.14
CA LEU A 135 -7.89 12.27 21.73
C LEU A 135 -8.83 12.03 22.91
N ARG A 136 -10.12 12.30 22.71
CA ARG A 136 -11.18 12.09 23.71
C ARG A 136 -12.01 10.88 23.30
N MET A 137 -11.95 9.82 24.09
CA MET A 137 -12.68 8.58 23.87
C MET A 137 -13.70 8.37 24.99
N VAL A 138 -14.76 7.61 24.70
CA VAL A 138 -15.72 7.14 25.70
C VAL A 138 -15.69 5.62 25.76
N GLY A 139 -16.08 5.04 26.88
CA GLY A 139 -16.13 3.59 27.01
C GLY A 139 -16.63 3.14 28.37
N LYS A 140 -16.34 1.89 28.70
CA LYS A 140 -16.78 1.26 29.95
C LYS A 140 -15.74 0.32 30.54
N LEU A 141 -15.72 0.26 31.86
CA LEU A 141 -14.96 -0.74 32.63
C LEU A 141 -15.63 -2.11 32.50
N THR A 142 -14.81 -3.15 32.37
CA THR A 142 -15.21 -4.54 32.18
C THR A 142 -14.24 -5.46 32.92
N TYR A 143 -14.63 -6.71 33.14
CA TYR A 143 -13.75 -7.73 33.72
C TYR A 143 -12.52 -7.96 32.83
N ASP A 144 -11.36 -8.21 33.44
CA ASP A 144 -10.22 -8.80 32.73
C ASP A 144 -10.54 -10.28 32.47
N GLU A 145 -10.81 -10.64 31.22
CA GLU A 145 -11.25 -12.00 30.86
C GLU A 145 -10.15 -13.05 31.08
N ARG A 146 -8.88 -12.62 31.26
CA ARG A 146 -7.75 -13.49 31.68
C ARG A 146 -7.80 -13.85 33.17
N ARG A 147 -8.58 -13.10 33.96
CA ARG A 147 -8.69 -13.18 35.43
C ARG A 147 -10.06 -13.70 35.89
N MET A 148 -10.73 -14.48 35.04
CA MET A 148 -12.00 -15.13 35.37
C MET A 148 -11.85 -16.66 35.45
N ALA A 149 -12.57 -17.27 36.39
CA ALA A 149 -12.73 -18.71 36.47
C ALA A 149 -14.22 -19.10 36.51
N TYR A 150 -14.55 -20.19 35.84
CA TYR A 150 -15.89 -20.74 35.82
C TYR A 150 -15.96 -21.97 36.71
N ILE A 151 -16.97 -22.04 37.58
CA ILE A 151 -17.28 -23.25 38.33
C ILE A 151 -18.36 -24.00 37.57
N THR A 152 -18.02 -25.18 37.05
CA THR A 152 -18.93 -26.10 36.36
C THR A 152 -19.09 -27.39 37.15
N SER A 153 -20.24 -28.06 37.07
CA SER A 153 -20.35 -29.42 37.58
C SER A 153 -19.58 -30.40 36.69
N TRP A 154 -18.72 -31.23 37.26
CA TRP A 154 -18.04 -32.32 36.53
C TRP A 154 -18.88 -33.61 36.45
N ILE A 155 -19.85 -33.75 37.34
CA ILE A 155 -20.78 -34.89 37.41
C ILE A 155 -22.25 -34.43 37.34
N ALA A 156 -23.16 -35.36 37.06
CA ALA A 156 -24.59 -35.10 37.20
C ALA A 156 -24.99 -35.14 38.69
N GLY A 157 -25.94 -34.29 39.09
CA GLY A 157 -26.33 -34.19 40.50
C GLY A 157 -27.35 -33.09 40.78
N ARG A 158 -27.69 -32.91 42.06
CA ARG A 158 -28.56 -31.83 42.57
C ARG A 158 -27.77 -30.90 43.47
N LEU A 159 -27.97 -29.59 43.30
CA LEU A 159 -27.38 -28.55 44.15
C LEU A 159 -28.17 -28.50 45.46
N ASP A 160 -27.77 -29.31 46.45
CA ASP A 160 -28.51 -29.46 47.72
C ASP A 160 -28.32 -28.28 48.67
N ARG A 161 -27.16 -27.61 48.60
CA ARG A 161 -26.91 -26.34 49.31
C ARG A 161 -25.94 -25.46 48.54
N LEU A 162 -26.15 -24.16 48.55
CA LEU A 162 -25.17 -23.16 48.12
C LEU A 162 -24.52 -22.52 49.35
N TYR A 163 -23.19 -22.47 49.37
CA TYR A 163 -22.44 -21.75 50.41
C TYR A 163 -22.27 -20.26 50.09
N VAL A 164 -22.55 -19.87 48.83
CA VAL A 164 -22.51 -18.49 48.33
C VAL A 164 -23.76 -18.23 47.50
N ASP A 165 -24.79 -17.65 48.12
CA ASP A 165 -26.13 -17.55 47.56
C ASP A 165 -26.38 -16.29 46.70
N PHE A 166 -25.53 -15.26 46.77
CA PHE A 166 -25.65 -14.03 45.97
C PHE A 166 -24.35 -13.58 45.28
N THR A 167 -24.50 -12.85 44.18
CA THR A 167 -23.40 -12.23 43.42
C THR A 167 -22.87 -10.96 44.11
N GLY A 168 -21.60 -10.66 43.91
CA GLY A 168 -20.86 -9.62 44.66
C GLY A 168 -20.15 -10.16 45.91
N THR A 169 -20.41 -11.42 46.30
CA THR A 169 -19.67 -12.10 47.37
C THR A 169 -18.20 -12.28 46.99
N VAL A 170 -17.28 -11.85 47.86
CA VAL A 170 -15.84 -12.14 47.75
C VAL A 170 -15.57 -13.53 48.30
N VAL A 171 -14.73 -14.30 47.62
CA VAL A 171 -14.37 -15.68 47.98
C VAL A 171 -12.86 -15.92 47.88
N GLU A 172 -12.35 -16.81 48.72
CA GLU A 172 -10.95 -17.25 48.70
C GLU A 172 -10.78 -18.59 47.97
N LYS A 173 -9.61 -18.82 47.36
CA LYS A 173 -9.26 -20.09 46.73
C LYS A 173 -9.36 -21.25 47.74
N GLY A 174 -10.17 -22.26 47.43
CA GLY A 174 -10.45 -23.40 48.30
C GLY A 174 -11.68 -23.24 49.19
N GLN A 175 -12.33 -22.08 49.21
CA GLN A 175 -13.57 -21.87 49.96
C GLN A 175 -14.72 -22.76 49.44
N PRO A 176 -15.57 -23.33 50.31
CA PRO A 176 -16.80 -24.02 49.92
C PRO A 176 -17.75 -23.14 49.10
N MET A 177 -18.25 -23.65 47.97
CA MET A 177 -19.14 -22.93 47.05
C MET A 177 -20.50 -23.62 46.87
N VAL A 178 -20.51 -24.95 46.75
CA VAL A 178 -21.72 -25.80 46.61
C VAL A 178 -21.55 -27.08 47.42
N TYR A 179 -22.65 -27.58 48.00
CA TYR A 179 -22.82 -28.97 48.39
C TYR A 179 -23.69 -29.69 47.34
N LEU A 180 -23.09 -30.62 46.60
CA LEU A 180 -23.70 -31.31 45.47
C LEU A 180 -24.03 -32.76 45.85
N TYR A 181 -25.29 -33.16 45.74
CA TYR A 181 -25.73 -34.55 45.78
C TYR A 181 -25.53 -35.23 44.41
N SER A 182 -24.97 -36.43 44.37
CA SER A 182 -24.81 -37.23 43.14
C SER A 182 -24.81 -38.74 43.43
N PRO A 183 -25.72 -39.52 42.80
CA PRO A 183 -25.68 -40.99 42.87
C PRO A 183 -24.43 -41.60 42.24
N ASP A 184 -23.94 -41.00 41.15
CA ASP A 184 -22.76 -41.49 40.42
C ASP A 184 -21.48 -41.39 41.28
N LEU A 185 -21.41 -40.33 42.10
CA LEU A 185 -20.36 -40.14 43.10
C LEU A 185 -20.39 -41.25 44.17
N LEU A 186 -21.57 -41.59 44.71
CA LEU A 186 -21.71 -42.66 45.70
C LEU A 186 -21.19 -44.00 45.14
N ALA A 187 -21.52 -44.31 43.88
CA ALA A 187 -21.04 -45.49 43.19
C ALA A 187 -19.51 -45.49 43.02
N ALA A 188 -18.91 -44.39 42.53
CA ALA A 188 -17.47 -44.30 42.31
C ALA A 188 -16.64 -44.26 43.62
N GLN A 189 -17.17 -43.67 44.70
CA GLN A 189 -16.56 -43.77 46.02
C GLN A 189 -16.60 -45.21 46.54
N SER A 190 -17.70 -45.93 46.32
CA SER A 190 -17.84 -47.34 46.70
C SER A 190 -16.82 -48.21 45.94
N GLU A 191 -16.69 -48.01 44.63
CA GLU A 191 -15.71 -48.67 43.76
C GLU A 191 -14.26 -48.52 44.28
N LEU A 192 -13.84 -47.29 44.61
CA LEU A 192 -12.52 -47.03 45.19
C LEU A 192 -12.33 -47.73 46.55
N ILE A 193 -13.33 -47.66 47.44
CA ILE A 193 -13.26 -48.27 48.76
C ILE A 193 -13.19 -49.80 48.67
N HIS A 194 -13.96 -50.43 47.76
CA HIS A 194 -13.89 -51.86 47.50
C HIS A 194 -12.54 -52.28 46.91
N ALA A 195 -11.98 -51.52 45.96
CA ALA A 195 -10.65 -51.79 45.40
C ALA A 195 -9.54 -51.73 46.47
N VAL A 196 -9.59 -50.74 47.38
CA VAL A 196 -8.62 -50.61 48.48
C VAL A 196 -8.75 -51.74 49.51
N ARG A 197 -9.97 -52.15 49.86
CA ARG A 197 -10.20 -53.31 50.74
C ARG A 197 -9.66 -54.60 50.11
N ALA A 198 -10.00 -54.88 48.85
CA ALA A 198 -9.52 -56.06 48.13
C ALA A 198 -7.98 -56.12 48.04
N ALA A 199 -7.31 -55.00 47.76
CA ALA A 199 -5.85 -54.94 47.79
C ALA A 199 -5.26 -55.17 49.20
N GLY A 200 -5.96 -54.71 50.24
CA GLY A 200 -5.60 -54.95 51.65
C GLY A 200 -5.61 -56.43 52.02
N ASP A 201 -6.59 -57.19 51.54
CA ASP A 201 -6.63 -58.64 51.72
C ASP A 201 -5.61 -59.37 50.82
N LEU A 202 -5.46 -58.94 49.57
CA LEU A 202 -4.47 -59.50 48.64
C LEU A 202 -3.01 -59.31 49.08
N ARG A 203 -2.69 -58.35 49.98
CA ARG A 203 -1.36 -58.25 50.61
C ARG A 203 -0.94 -59.53 51.34
N LYS A 204 -1.88 -60.32 51.85
CA LYS A 204 -1.64 -61.62 52.50
C LYS A 204 -1.26 -62.72 51.49
N SER A 205 -1.50 -62.50 50.20
CA SER A 205 -1.08 -63.41 49.13
C SER A 205 0.36 -63.10 48.66
N GLY A 206 1.08 -64.15 48.24
CA GLY A 206 2.45 -64.05 47.74
C GLY A 206 2.59 -63.81 46.22
N LEU A 207 1.49 -63.57 45.51
CA LEU A 207 1.48 -63.42 44.05
C LEU A 207 1.61 -61.95 43.63
N GLU A 208 2.78 -61.57 43.13
CA GLU A 208 3.09 -60.17 42.80
C GLU A 208 2.22 -59.61 41.66
N SER A 209 1.83 -60.44 40.69
CA SER A 209 0.92 -60.06 39.60
C SER A 209 -0.48 -59.66 40.06
N LEU A 210 -0.97 -60.23 41.17
CA LEU A 210 -2.25 -59.81 41.78
C LEU A 210 -2.12 -58.47 42.51
N ARG A 211 -0.95 -58.21 43.12
CA ARG A 211 -0.66 -56.94 43.80
C ARG A 211 -0.54 -55.78 42.81
N SER A 212 0.17 -55.98 41.70
CA SER A 212 0.28 -54.96 40.65
C SER A 212 -1.09 -54.65 40.01
N THR A 213 -1.89 -55.67 39.74
CA THR A 213 -3.26 -55.50 39.21
C THR A 213 -4.14 -54.71 40.19
N ALA A 214 -4.14 -55.09 41.48
CA ALA A 214 -4.94 -54.40 42.49
C ALA A 214 -4.50 -52.95 42.72
N ALA A 215 -3.19 -52.66 42.68
CA ALA A 215 -2.66 -51.31 42.72
C ALA A 215 -3.12 -50.47 41.51
N GLN A 216 -3.14 -51.07 40.31
CA GLN A 216 -3.65 -50.42 39.10
C GLN A 216 -5.16 -50.13 39.18
N THR A 217 -5.97 -51.06 39.73
CA THR A 217 -7.41 -50.82 39.97
C THR A 217 -7.64 -49.63 40.92
N ILE A 218 -6.89 -49.54 42.02
CA ILE A 218 -6.96 -48.39 42.94
C ILE A 218 -6.58 -47.10 42.21
N GLN A 219 -5.54 -47.12 41.38
CA GLN A 219 -5.10 -45.92 40.66
C GLN A 219 -6.14 -45.46 39.64
N SER A 220 -6.77 -46.37 38.89
CA SER A 220 -7.88 -46.05 37.99
C SER A 220 -9.09 -45.46 38.72
N ALA A 221 -9.46 -46.02 39.88
CA ALA A 221 -10.57 -45.51 40.68
C ALA A 221 -10.28 -44.13 41.30
N LYS A 222 -9.03 -43.86 41.71
CA LYS A 222 -8.59 -42.51 42.12
C LYS A 222 -8.63 -41.53 40.96
N GLU A 223 -8.10 -41.91 39.80
CA GLU A 223 -8.04 -41.04 38.63
C GLU A 223 -9.44 -40.68 38.13
N LYS A 224 -10.39 -41.62 38.16
CA LYS A 224 -11.82 -41.37 37.90
C LYS A 224 -12.38 -40.24 38.78
N LEU A 225 -12.13 -40.27 40.08
CA LEU A 225 -12.56 -39.20 41.00
C LEU A 225 -11.80 -37.89 40.78
N ARG A 226 -10.50 -37.95 40.44
CA ARG A 226 -9.67 -36.78 40.13
C ARG A 226 -10.11 -36.07 38.84
N LEU A 227 -10.53 -36.83 37.82
CA LEU A 227 -11.13 -36.33 36.58
C LEU A 227 -12.55 -35.79 36.79
N TRP A 228 -13.26 -36.26 37.82
CA TRP A 228 -14.48 -35.62 38.35
C TRP A 228 -14.19 -34.43 39.29
N GLY A 229 -12.93 -33.99 39.35
CA GLY A 229 -12.48 -32.78 40.03
C GLY A 229 -12.49 -32.83 41.55
N LEU A 230 -12.53 -34.03 42.14
CA LEU A 230 -12.19 -34.18 43.56
C LEU A 230 -10.70 -33.91 43.75
N THR A 231 -10.37 -33.06 44.72
CA THR A 231 -8.98 -32.82 45.14
C THR A 231 -8.39 -34.06 45.81
N ASP A 232 -7.06 -34.21 45.79
CA ASP A 232 -6.38 -35.30 46.49
C ASP A 232 -6.73 -35.33 48.00
N ALA A 233 -6.93 -34.17 48.63
CA ALA A 233 -7.38 -34.08 50.01
C ALA A 233 -8.78 -34.70 50.22
N GLN A 234 -9.73 -34.46 49.31
CA GLN A 234 -11.06 -35.09 49.35
C GLN A 234 -10.99 -36.60 49.07
N ILE A 235 -10.12 -37.05 48.15
CA ILE A 235 -9.91 -38.47 47.87
C ILE A 235 -9.29 -39.18 49.09
N GLN A 236 -8.31 -38.57 49.77
CA GLN A 236 -7.75 -39.11 51.02
C GLN A 236 -8.78 -39.12 52.16
N GLU A 237 -9.68 -38.14 52.24
CA GLU A 237 -10.75 -38.14 53.24
C GLU A 237 -11.77 -39.27 53.00
N ILE A 238 -12.12 -39.57 51.74
CA ILE A 238 -12.96 -40.72 51.38
C ILE A 238 -12.30 -42.03 51.83
N LEU A 239 -10.99 -42.16 51.62
CA LEU A 239 -10.20 -43.32 52.06
C LEU A 239 -10.11 -43.41 53.59
N ARG A 240 -9.90 -42.29 54.29
CA ARG A 240 -9.83 -42.22 55.76
C ARG A 240 -11.17 -42.54 56.42
N ARG A 241 -12.27 -42.05 55.84
CA ARG A 241 -13.64 -42.33 56.30
C ARG A 241 -14.05 -43.78 56.06
N GLY A 242 -13.48 -44.44 55.03
CA GLY A 242 -13.70 -45.85 54.73
C GLY A 242 -15.12 -46.21 54.28
N ALA A 243 -16.00 -45.21 54.13
CA ALA A 243 -17.39 -45.31 53.71
C ALA A 243 -17.70 -44.27 52.63
N PRO A 244 -18.51 -44.60 51.61
CA PRO A 244 -18.87 -43.69 50.53
C PRO A 244 -19.89 -42.65 51.00
N SER A 245 -20.00 -41.56 50.27
CA SER A 245 -21.07 -40.57 50.41
C SER A 245 -21.56 -40.13 49.03
N ASP A 246 -22.86 -39.87 49.00
CA ASP A 246 -23.66 -39.28 47.95
C ASP A 246 -23.43 -37.77 47.76
N HIS A 247 -22.65 -37.11 48.62
CA HIS A 247 -22.40 -35.68 48.55
C HIS A 247 -20.91 -35.33 48.36
N MET A 248 -20.65 -34.22 47.67
CA MET A 248 -19.35 -33.54 47.63
C MET A 248 -19.48 -32.03 47.74
N THR A 249 -18.44 -31.39 48.28
CA THR A 249 -18.30 -29.93 48.26
C THR A 249 -17.48 -29.49 47.06
N ILE A 250 -18.06 -28.63 46.21
CA ILE A 250 -17.31 -27.93 45.14
C ILE A 250 -16.66 -26.68 45.76
N LEU A 251 -15.37 -26.49 45.50
CA LEU A 251 -14.55 -25.41 46.07
C LEU A 251 -14.23 -24.32 45.03
N ALA A 252 -13.91 -23.11 45.49
CA ALA A 252 -13.48 -22.02 44.62
C ALA A 252 -12.08 -22.28 44.00
N PRO A 253 -11.92 -22.27 42.66
CA PRO A 253 -10.63 -22.55 42.00
C PRO A 253 -9.62 -21.39 42.12
N MET A 254 -10.10 -20.17 42.37
CA MET A 254 -9.31 -18.95 42.60
C MET A 254 -10.01 -18.05 43.62
N SER A 255 -9.26 -17.14 44.24
CA SER A 255 -9.86 -16.03 45.00
C SER A 255 -10.41 -14.97 44.03
N GLY A 256 -11.47 -14.28 44.40
CA GLY A 256 -12.08 -13.23 43.58
C GLY A 256 -13.50 -12.88 44.04
N THR A 257 -14.28 -12.22 43.18
CA THR A 257 -15.70 -11.90 43.42
C THR A 257 -16.60 -12.77 42.55
N VAL A 258 -17.70 -13.29 43.09
CA VAL A 258 -18.72 -14.02 42.33
C VAL A 258 -19.53 -13.04 41.48
N VAL A 259 -19.26 -12.99 40.17
CA VAL A 259 -19.87 -12.03 39.24
C VAL A 259 -21.14 -12.56 38.58
N HIS A 260 -21.26 -13.87 38.43
CA HIS A 260 -22.50 -14.55 38.01
C HIS A 260 -22.76 -15.79 38.86
N LYS A 261 -24.04 -16.04 39.16
CA LYS A 261 -24.55 -17.27 39.75
C LYS A 261 -25.68 -17.79 38.86
N ASP A 262 -25.44 -18.93 38.22
CA ASP A 262 -26.43 -19.64 37.39
C ASP A 262 -27.09 -20.81 38.15
N GLY A 263 -26.49 -21.25 39.25
CA GLY A 263 -27.01 -22.32 40.11
C GLY A 263 -27.99 -21.85 41.19
N PHE A 264 -28.97 -22.71 41.51
CA PHE A 264 -29.98 -22.50 42.55
C PHE A 264 -30.10 -23.75 43.43
N GLU A 265 -30.49 -23.60 44.70
CA GLU A 265 -30.75 -24.78 45.56
C GLU A 265 -31.91 -25.62 45.01
N GLY A 266 -31.79 -26.94 45.11
CA GLY A 266 -32.73 -27.92 44.53
C GLY A 266 -32.59 -28.13 43.02
N MET A 267 -31.82 -27.31 42.30
CA MET A 267 -31.59 -27.45 40.86
C MET A 267 -30.76 -28.70 40.53
N TYR A 268 -31.19 -29.46 39.52
CA TYR A 268 -30.36 -30.51 38.92
C TYR A 268 -29.40 -29.95 37.87
N VAL A 269 -28.14 -30.38 37.95
CA VAL A 269 -27.04 -30.03 37.04
C VAL A 269 -26.56 -31.28 36.28
N LYS A 270 -25.99 -31.07 35.10
CA LYS A 270 -25.30 -32.09 34.31
C LYS A 270 -23.81 -31.77 34.26
N THR A 271 -22.98 -32.74 33.87
CA THR A 271 -21.57 -32.46 33.52
C THR A 271 -21.48 -31.32 32.50
N GLY A 272 -20.66 -30.32 32.79
CA GLY A 272 -20.51 -29.10 31.99
C GLY A 272 -21.49 -27.97 32.32
N THR A 273 -22.52 -28.18 33.16
CA THR A 273 -23.40 -27.08 33.59
C THR A 273 -22.62 -26.09 34.46
N ARG A 274 -22.59 -24.81 34.05
CA ARG A 274 -21.99 -23.71 34.82
C ARG A 274 -22.88 -23.37 36.03
N ILE A 275 -22.23 -23.09 37.16
CA ILE A 275 -22.85 -22.80 38.45
C ILE A 275 -22.50 -21.38 38.89
N TYR A 276 -21.21 -21.01 38.82
CA TYR A 276 -20.72 -19.66 39.11
C TYR A 276 -19.72 -19.19 38.06
N THR A 277 -19.55 -17.86 37.99
CA THR A 277 -18.36 -17.21 37.43
C THR A 277 -17.73 -16.36 38.54
N ILE A 278 -16.44 -16.56 38.79
CA ILE A 278 -15.60 -15.74 39.68
C ILE A 278 -14.70 -14.87 38.81
N ALA A 279 -14.51 -13.61 39.18
CA ALA A 279 -13.52 -12.72 38.58
C ALA A 279 -12.68 -12.04 39.66
N ASP A 280 -11.37 -11.96 39.46
CA ASP A 280 -10.52 -11.06 40.24
C ASP A 280 -10.68 -9.62 39.70
N LEU A 281 -11.10 -8.70 40.59
CA LEU A 281 -11.41 -7.32 40.26
C LEU A 281 -10.27 -6.34 40.57
N SER A 282 -9.11 -6.82 41.03
CA SER A 282 -7.91 -6.01 41.31
C SER A 282 -7.27 -5.38 40.06
N SER A 283 -7.66 -5.88 38.88
CA SER A 283 -7.32 -5.33 37.57
C SER A 283 -8.53 -5.43 36.66
N LEU A 284 -8.86 -4.34 35.97
CA LEU A 284 -10.00 -4.25 35.06
C LEU A 284 -9.56 -3.91 33.65
N TRP A 285 -10.45 -4.12 32.69
CA TRP A 285 -10.31 -3.65 31.32
C TRP A 285 -11.24 -2.49 31.05
N LEU A 286 -10.69 -1.32 30.80
CA LEU A 286 -11.44 -0.21 30.22
C LEU A 286 -11.46 -0.40 28.69
N LYS A 287 -12.63 -0.75 28.15
CA LYS A 287 -12.85 -0.89 26.70
C LYS A 287 -13.39 0.45 26.18
N LEU A 288 -12.57 1.15 25.40
CA LEU A 288 -12.83 2.46 24.80
C LEU A 288 -13.22 2.33 23.34
N ASP A 289 -14.02 3.28 22.88
CA ASP A 289 -14.47 3.40 21.51
C ASP A 289 -13.67 4.52 20.81
N ALA A 290 -12.81 4.15 19.85
CA ALA A 290 -12.01 5.07 19.05
C ALA A 290 -12.49 5.10 17.59
N TYR A 291 -12.49 6.28 16.95
CA TYR A 291 -12.86 6.40 15.54
C TYR A 291 -11.74 5.94 14.61
N GLU A 292 -12.08 5.56 13.37
CA GLU A 292 -11.10 5.10 12.36
C GLU A 292 -9.99 6.14 12.07
N SER A 293 -10.28 7.43 12.18
CA SER A 293 -9.31 8.54 12.10
C SER A 293 -8.24 8.50 13.20
N ASP A 294 -8.66 8.10 14.39
CA ASP A 294 -7.96 8.34 15.65
C ASP A 294 -6.88 7.29 15.90
N LEU A 295 -7.07 6.09 15.32
CA LEU A 295 -6.12 4.98 15.29
C LEU A 295 -4.75 5.35 14.73
N SER A 296 -4.65 6.41 13.93
CA SER A 296 -3.37 6.94 13.44
C SER A 296 -2.48 7.51 14.55
N TRP A 297 -3.07 7.85 15.70
CA TRP A 297 -2.42 8.44 16.87
C TRP A 297 -2.31 7.50 18.08
N ILE A 298 -3.00 6.35 18.08
CA ILE A 298 -3.09 5.42 19.21
C ILE A 298 -2.18 4.21 18.99
N ARG A 299 -1.39 3.84 20.00
CA ARG A 299 -0.45 2.72 20.01
C ARG A 299 -0.62 1.85 21.25
N VAL A 300 -0.24 0.57 21.13
CA VAL A 300 -0.09 -0.31 22.30
C VAL A 300 1.08 0.18 23.14
N GLY A 301 0.88 0.33 24.44
CA GLY A 301 1.81 0.98 25.37
C GLY A 301 1.48 2.44 25.71
N ASP A 302 0.56 3.10 24.99
CA ASP A 302 0.17 4.48 25.30
C ASP A 302 -0.53 4.58 26.66
N ARG A 303 -0.24 5.66 27.40
CA ARG A 303 -0.84 5.95 28.70
C ARG A 303 -2.13 6.75 28.53
N VAL A 304 -3.24 6.19 29.00
CA VAL A 304 -4.56 6.81 29.01
C VAL A 304 -4.85 7.34 30.41
N ARG A 305 -5.35 8.57 30.51
CA ARG A 305 -6.03 9.06 31.72
C ARG A 305 -7.53 9.01 31.51
N PHE A 306 -8.31 8.73 32.54
CA PHE A 306 -9.77 8.69 32.43
C PHE A 306 -10.46 9.07 33.74
N GLU A 307 -11.64 9.66 33.62
CA GLU A 307 -12.57 9.89 34.73
C GLU A 307 -13.73 8.89 34.62
N THR A 308 -14.44 8.67 35.73
CA THR A 308 -15.74 7.98 35.74
C THR A 308 -16.80 8.90 36.34
N GLU A 309 -18.05 8.74 35.89
CA GLU A 309 -19.17 9.56 36.42
C GLU A 309 -19.44 9.29 37.92
N SER A 310 -18.98 8.15 38.44
CA SER A 310 -19.05 7.79 39.86
C SER A 310 -18.00 8.46 40.74
N TYR A 311 -16.93 9.01 40.15
CA TYR A 311 -15.86 9.72 40.85
C TYR A 311 -15.44 11.00 40.08
N PRO A 312 -16.31 12.05 40.04
CA PRO A 312 -16.02 13.27 39.29
C PRO A 312 -14.78 14.01 39.82
N GLY A 313 -13.86 14.38 38.93
CA GLY A 313 -12.62 15.08 39.28
C GLY A 313 -11.48 14.20 39.79
N GLU A 314 -11.69 12.87 39.90
CA GLU A 314 -10.59 11.93 40.08
C GLU A 314 -10.11 11.38 38.73
N GLU A 315 -8.87 11.71 38.33
CA GLU A 315 -8.20 11.06 37.20
C GLU A 315 -7.64 9.70 37.61
N PHE A 316 -8.13 8.64 36.96
CA PHE A 316 -7.52 7.32 36.95
C PHE A 316 -6.60 7.18 35.74
N ALA A 317 -5.69 6.20 35.77
CA ALA A 317 -4.77 5.93 34.66
C ALA A 317 -4.72 4.44 34.30
N GLY A 318 -4.46 4.15 33.04
CA GLY A 318 -4.19 2.81 32.52
C GLY A 318 -3.34 2.85 31.25
N THR A 319 -3.02 1.68 30.71
CA THR A 319 -2.15 1.55 29.53
C THR A 319 -2.86 0.78 28.42
N VAL A 320 -2.81 1.26 27.18
CA VAL A 320 -3.37 0.55 26.02
C VAL A 320 -2.67 -0.81 25.87
N SER A 321 -3.40 -1.89 26.09
CA SER A 321 -2.87 -3.26 26.04
C SER A 321 -3.25 -4.02 24.76
N PHE A 322 -4.27 -3.55 24.04
CA PHE A 322 -4.71 -4.12 22.77
C PHE A 322 -5.57 -3.12 21.99
N ILE A 323 -5.50 -3.19 20.66
CA ILE A 323 -6.37 -2.48 19.73
C ILE A 323 -7.05 -3.56 18.89
N ASP A 324 -8.38 -3.57 18.86
CA ASP A 324 -9.15 -4.60 18.17
C ASP A 324 -8.91 -4.54 16.65
N PRO A 325 -8.62 -5.67 15.96
CA PRO A 325 -8.49 -5.68 14.50
C PRO A 325 -9.82 -5.47 13.77
N PHE A 326 -10.97 -5.55 14.46
CA PHE A 326 -12.29 -5.43 13.85
C PHE A 326 -12.94 -4.06 14.10
N LEU A 327 -13.57 -3.53 13.04
CA LEU A 327 -14.39 -2.31 13.08
C LEU A 327 -15.84 -2.69 13.39
N ASP A 328 -16.45 -2.05 14.39
CA ASP A 328 -17.89 -2.12 14.62
C ASP A 328 -18.60 -1.31 13.52
N GLU A 329 -19.22 -1.99 12.56
CA GLU A 329 -19.84 -1.36 11.38
C GLU A 329 -20.95 -0.36 11.71
N LYS A 330 -21.62 -0.52 12.86
CA LYS A 330 -22.78 0.31 13.26
C LYS A 330 -22.37 1.64 13.87
N THR A 331 -21.27 1.65 14.62
CA THR A 331 -20.71 2.84 15.28
C THR A 331 -19.54 3.45 14.51
N ARG A 332 -18.93 2.68 13.60
CA ARG A 332 -17.62 2.96 12.96
C ARG A 332 -16.52 3.24 13.98
N THR A 333 -16.53 2.47 15.08
CA THR A 333 -15.48 2.50 16.12
C THR A 333 -14.69 1.21 16.17
N ILE A 334 -13.43 1.31 16.55
CA ILE A 334 -12.59 0.17 16.95
C ILE A 334 -12.46 0.19 18.47
N LYS A 335 -12.44 -1.00 19.09
CA LYS A 335 -12.30 -1.12 20.55
C LYS A 335 -10.83 -1.05 20.95
N VAL A 336 -10.49 -0.01 21.71
CA VAL A 336 -9.16 0.15 22.33
C VAL A 336 -9.26 -0.36 23.76
N ARG A 337 -8.51 -1.40 24.09
CA ARG A 337 -8.51 -2.01 25.43
C ARG A 337 -7.37 -1.44 26.25
N VAL A 338 -7.71 -0.88 27.40
CA VAL A 338 -6.78 -0.31 28.38
C VAL A 338 -6.78 -1.21 29.61
N ASP A 339 -5.60 -1.69 30.01
CA ASP A 339 -5.43 -2.41 31.28
C ASP A 339 -5.37 -1.37 32.42
N VAL A 340 -6.23 -1.55 33.44
CA VAL A 340 -6.46 -0.60 34.53
C VAL A 340 -6.25 -1.27 35.88
N PRO A 341 -5.29 -0.82 36.71
CA PRO A 341 -5.13 -1.32 38.07
C PRO A 341 -6.28 -0.80 38.97
N ASN A 342 -6.77 -1.66 39.85
CA ASN A 342 -7.88 -1.36 40.78
C ASN A 342 -7.62 -1.97 42.17
N PRO A 343 -6.48 -1.67 42.84
CA PRO A 343 -6.11 -2.30 44.11
C PRO A 343 -7.12 -2.02 45.23
N ASP A 344 -7.72 -0.83 45.25
CA ASP A 344 -8.67 -0.40 46.27
C ASP A 344 -10.11 -0.89 46.01
N GLY A 345 -10.36 -1.62 44.91
CA GLY A 345 -11.70 -2.10 44.53
C GLY A 345 -12.74 -1.01 44.22
N ARG A 346 -12.31 0.25 44.09
CA ARG A 346 -13.20 1.42 43.89
C ARG A 346 -13.87 1.40 42.52
N LEU A 347 -13.13 1.09 41.46
CA LEU A 347 -13.67 0.97 40.12
C LEU A 347 -14.48 -0.33 39.99
N ARG A 348 -15.62 -0.26 39.29
CA ARG A 348 -16.53 -1.40 39.12
C ARG A 348 -16.81 -1.66 37.63
N PRO A 349 -16.82 -2.94 37.20
CA PRO A 349 -17.33 -3.32 35.88
C PRO A 349 -18.72 -2.75 35.62
N GLY A 350 -18.95 -2.26 34.40
CA GLY A 350 -20.16 -1.55 34.00
C GLY A 350 -20.11 -0.03 34.16
N MET A 351 -19.18 0.54 34.95
CA MET A 351 -19.00 2.00 35.02
C MET A 351 -18.59 2.58 33.66
N PHE A 352 -19.26 3.67 33.27
CA PHE A 352 -18.86 4.49 32.13
C PHE A 352 -17.63 5.33 32.48
N ALA A 353 -16.76 5.51 31.49
CA ALA A 353 -15.53 6.28 31.61
C ALA A 353 -15.36 7.23 30.42
N ARG A 354 -14.82 8.43 30.72
CA ARG A 354 -14.38 9.41 29.72
C ARG A 354 -12.87 9.43 29.74
N ALA A 355 -12.25 9.04 28.64
CA ALA A 355 -10.81 8.88 28.52
C ALA A 355 -10.18 9.98 27.67
N VAL A 356 -8.97 10.37 28.06
CA VAL A 356 -8.11 11.29 27.32
C VAL A 356 -6.76 10.62 27.09
N LEU A 357 -6.38 10.49 25.83
CA LEU A 357 -5.05 10.06 25.39
C LEU A 357 -4.36 11.27 24.76
N HIS A 358 -3.15 11.58 25.22
CA HIS A 358 -2.32 12.63 24.63
C HIS A 358 -1.27 11.96 23.76
N ALA A 359 -1.50 11.95 22.44
CA ALA A 359 -0.57 11.40 21.48
C ALA A 359 0.43 12.50 21.08
N THR A 360 1.67 12.37 21.53
CA THR A 360 2.74 13.31 21.20
C THR A 360 3.67 12.68 20.17
N VAL A 361 3.78 13.30 19.00
CA VAL A 361 4.85 13.02 18.03
C VAL A 361 5.93 14.09 18.22
N ASP A 362 6.84 13.76 19.14
CA ASP A 362 8.09 14.47 19.42
C ASP A 362 9.28 13.51 19.28
N GLY A 363 10.47 14.05 19.09
CA GLY A 363 11.72 13.33 18.80
C GLY A 363 12.62 14.11 17.83
N ASP A 364 13.90 13.73 17.77
CA ASP A 364 15.04 14.47 17.19
C ASP A 364 14.81 15.19 15.85
N ARG A 365 13.86 14.73 15.02
CA ARG A 365 13.40 15.47 13.85
C ARG A 365 11.87 15.54 13.83
N PRO A 366 11.27 16.60 14.41
CA PRO A 366 9.82 16.74 14.46
C PRO A 366 9.17 16.75 13.05
N PRO A 367 7.90 16.34 12.94
CA PRO A 367 7.20 16.28 11.65
C PRO A 367 7.10 17.67 11.03
N LEU A 368 7.17 17.72 9.69
CA LEU A 368 6.84 18.91 8.93
C LEU A 368 5.32 19.09 8.96
N VAL A 369 4.81 20.30 9.21
CA VAL A 369 3.38 20.55 9.34
C VAL A 369 2.92 21.83 8.63
N ILE A 370 1.65 21.84 8.25
CA ILE A 370 0.94 23.02 7.70
C ILE A 370 -0.38 23.26 8.43
N PRO A 371 -0.87 24.52 8.54
CA PRO A 371 -2.18 24.80 9.11
C PRO A 371 -3.31 24.11 8.35
N ALA A 372 -4.33 23.65 9.07
CA ALA A 372 -5.41 22.83 8.51
C ALA A 372 -6.36 23.57 7.56
N SER A 373 -6.17 24.88 7.34
CA SER A 373 -6.87 25.66 6.30
C SER A 373 -6.08 25.78 4.99
N ALA A 374 -4.80 25.39 4.95
CA ALA A 374 -3.95 25.51 3.76
C ALA A 374 -4.25 24.48 2.65
N PRO A 375 -4.43 23.17 2.94
CA PRO A 375 -4.68 22.19 1.90
C PRO A 375 -6.14 22.18 1.42
N LEU A 376 -6.31 22.21 0.11
CA LEU A 376 -7.57 21.95 -0.59
C LEU A 376 -7.66 20.43 -0.85
N LEU A 377 -8.72 19.78 -0.36
CA LEU A 377 -8.83 18.32 -0.34
C LEU A 377 -9.88 17.82 -1.34
N THR A 378 -9.47 16.95 -2.28
CA THR A 378 -10.37 16.22 -3.19
C THR A 378 -10.25 14.71 -2.98
N GLY A 379 -11.10 14.18 -2.10
CA GLY A 379 -11.11 12.76 -1.74
C GLY A 379 -9.83 12.34 -1.03
N LYS A 380 -8.91 11.71 -1.76
CA LYS A 380 -7.57 11.34 -1.27
C LYS A 380 -6.47 12.35 -1.62
N ARG A 381 -6.71 13.26 -2.57
CA ARG A 381 -5.73 14.25 -3.06
C ARG A 381 -5.73 15.51 -2.19
N ALA A 382 -4.57 16.13 -2.03
CA ALA A 382 -4.41 17.41 -1.35
C ALA A 382 -3.58 18.36 -2.21
N VAL A 383 -4.12 19.54 -2.51
CA VAL A 383 -3.43 20.62 -3.25
C VAL A 383 -3.20 21.79 -2.30
N VAL A 384 -1.96 22.27 -2.24
CA VAL A 384 -1.58 23.49 -1.50
C VAL A 384 -1.04 24.53 -2.49
N TYR A 385 -1.16 25.81 -2.15
CA TYR A 385 -0.52 26.88 -2.92
C TYR A 385 0.64 27.47 -2.12
N VAL A 386 1.83 27.53 -2.73
CA VAL A 386 3.06 28.06 -2.13
C VAL A 386 3.37 29.42 -2.73
N GLU A 387 3.62 30.44 -1.90
CA GLU A 387 4.14 31.74 -2.33
C GLU A 387 5.63 31.61 -2.67
N ILE A 388 6.01 32.00 -3.89
CA ILE A 388 7.36 31.80 -4.42
C ILE A 388 8.33 32.83 -3.82
N PRO A 389 9.49 32.39 -3.27
CA PRO A 389 10.55 33.28 -2.83
C PRO A 389 10.94 34.31 -3.90
N ASP A 390 11.26 35.52 -3.46
CA ASP A 390 11.73 36.63 -4.30
C ASP A 390 10.78 37.10 -5.43
N ARG A 391 9.55 36.54 -5.49
CA ARG A 391 8.49 36.92 -6.44
C ARG A 391 7.13 37.13 -5.74
N PRO A 392 6.97 38.20 -4.94
CA PRO A 392 5.76 38.43 -4.15
C PRO A 392 4.51 38.47 -5.03
N GLY A 393 3.46 37.73 -4.63
CA GLY A 393 2.24 37.57 -5.43
C GLY A 393 2.30 36.48 -6.51
N THR A 394 3.45 35.82 -6.71
CA THR A 394 3.53 34.57 -7.48
C THR A 394 3.24 33.38 -6.57
N TYR A 395 2.30 32.53 -6.98
CA TYR A 395 1.90 31.32 -6.29
C TYR A 395 2.06 30.10 -7.18
N GLU A 396 2.33 28.95 -6.57
CA GLU A 396 2.55 27.68 -7.25
C GLU A 396 1.71 26.61 -6.55
N GLY A 397 0.75 26.04 -7.27
CA GLY A 397 -0.01 24.90 -6.77
C GLY A 397 0.87 23.66 -6.75
N ARG A 398 0.86 22.92 -5.65
CA ARG A 398 1.56 21.63 -5.51
C ARG A 398 0.63 20.59 -4.94
N GLU A 399 0.74 19.38 -5.46
CA GLU A 399 0.08 18.21 -4.91
C GLU A 399 0.97 17.59 -3.83
N VAL A 400 0.40 17.32 -2.65
CA VAL A 400 1.18 16.94 -1.45
C VAL A 400 0.63 15.69 -0.81
N VAL A 401 1.52 14.82 -0.30
CA VAL A 401 1.11 13.70 0.55
C VAL A 401 1.00 14.20 1.98
N LEU A 402 -0.23 14.24 2.50
CA LEU A 402 -0.50 14.54 3.90
C LEU A 402 -0.47 13.27 4.75
N GLY A 403 0.08 13.39 5.96
CA GLY A 403 -0.10 12.43 7.04
C GLY A 403 -1.39 12.69 7.82
N PRO A 404 -1.52 12.11 9.03
CA PRO A 404 -2.72 12.30 9.84
C PRO A 404 -2.92 13.76 10.26
N ARG A 405 -4.19 14.14 10.45
CA ARG A 405 -4.57 15.45 10.96
C ARG A 405 -4.32 15.54 12.46
N ALA A 406 -3.70 16.62 12.89
CA ALA A 406 -3.44 16.96 14.27
C ALA A 406 -4.14 18.28 14.64
N ASP A 407 -5.42 18.20 15.03
CA ASP A 407 -6.24 19.35 15.42
C ASP A 407 -6.25 20.50 14.39
N ARG A 408 -5.42 21.53 14.63
CA ARG A 408 -5.23 22.73 13.79
C ARG A 408 -4.21 22.58 12.66
N TYR A 409 -3.53 21.44 12.55
CA TYR A 409 -2.48 21.18 11.57
C TYR A 409 -2.68 19.85 10.82
N TYR A 410 -2.07 19.72 9.65
CA TYR A 410 -1.76 18.42 9.03
C TYR A 410 -0.27 18.15 9.10
N VAL A 411 0.11 16.91 9.38
CA VAL A 411 1.46 16.41 9.09
C VAL A 411 1.65 16.35 7.58
N VAL A 412 2.82 16.73 7.08
CA VAL A 412 3.21 16.59 5.67
C VAL A 412 4.21 15.43 5.56
N ARG A 413 3.91 14.47 4.68
CA ARG A 413 4.83 13.39 4.30
C ARG A 413 5.75 13.80 3.15
N TYR A 414 5.20 14.44 2.12
CA TYR A 414 5.94 14.84 0.93
C TYR A 414 5.32 16.05 0.21
N GLY A 415 6.11 16.73 -0.63
CA GLY A 415 5.67 17.80 -1.54
C GLY A 415 5.89 19.24 -1.04
N LEU A 416 6.37 19.42 0.20
CA LEU A 416 6.77 20.72 0.76
C LEU A 416 8.14 20.67 1.44
N ARG A 417 8.76 21.84 1.57
CA ARG A 417 10.02 22.07 2.28
C ARG A 417 9.79 23.04 3.44
N GLU A 418 10.71 22.99 4.39
CA GLU A 418 10.68 23.83 5.60
C GLU A 418 11.02 25.29 5.25
N GLY A 419 10.29 26.24 5.84
CA GLY A 419 10.40 27.67 5.53
C GLY A 419 9.64 28.15 4.29
N GLU A 420 9.09 27.25 3.46
CA GLU A 420 8.17 27.63 2.38
C GLU A 420 6.90 28.28 2.95
N LYS A 421 6.22 29.13 2.16
CA LYS A 421 5.02 29.86 2.61
C LYS A 421 3.76 29.30 1.95
N VAL A 422 2.98 28.51 2.68
CA VAL A 422 1.69 28.00 2.18
C VAL A 422 0.56 28.99 2.41
N VAL A 423 -0.34 29.10 1.43
CA VAL A 423 -1.53 29.95 1.50
C VAL A 423 -2.57 29.34 2.45
N THR A 424 -2.90 30.04 3.54
CA THR A 424 -3.84 29.63 4.60
C THR A 424 -5.23 30.27 4.47
N HIS A 425 -5.36 31.35 3.70
CA HIS A 425 -6.62 31.99 3.34
C HIS A 425 -6.56 32.43 1.87
N GLY A 426 -7.66 32.30 1.13
CA GLY A 426 -7.74 32.68 -0.29
C GLY A 426 -7.23 31.62 -1.27
N ASN A 427 -6.70 30.49 -0.78
CA ASN A 427 -6.29 29.33 -1.58
C ASN A 427 -7.36 28.86 -2.58
N PHE A 428 -8.63 28.75 -2.18
CA PHE A 428 -9.72 28.37 -3.10
C PHE A 428 -9.92 29.39 -4.24
N LYS A 429 -9.68 30.69 -4.01
CA LYS A 429 -9.76 31.73 -5.05
C LYS A 429 -8.59 31.64 -6.03
N ILE A 430 -7.40 31.29 -5.53
CA ILE A 430 -6.21 31.02 -6.36
C ILE A 430 -6.47 29.79 -7.22
N ASP A 431 -6.95 28.69 -6.64
CA ASP A 431 -7.30 27.46 -7.37
C ASP A 431 -8.37 27.69 -8.44
N SER A 432 -9.42 28.45 -8.11
CA SER A 432 -10.45 28.87 -9.07
C SER A 432 -9.85 29.66 -10.25
N ALA A 433 -8.89 30.55 -10.00
CA ALA A 433 -8.20 31.30 -11.07
C ALA A 433 -7.31 30.39 -11.93
N VAL A 434 -6.59 29.44 -11.32
CA VAL A 434 -5.79 28.42 -12.02
C VAL A 434 -6.70 27.54 -12.91
N GLN A 435 -7.85 27.12 -12.39
CA GLN A 435 -8.87 26.36 -13.13
C GLN A 435 -9.47 27.18 -14.30
N ILE A 436 -9.76 28.46 -14.11
CA ILE A 436 -10.26 29.36 -15.18
C ILE A 436 -9.21 29.53 -16.30
N LEU A 437 -7.92 29.54 -15.96
CA LEU A 437 -6.82 29.53 -16.94
C LEU A 437 -6.59 28.16 -17.61
N ALA A 438 -7.42 27.17 -17.28
CA ALA A 438 -7.34 25.76 -17.71
C ALA A 438 -6.02 25.05 -17.34
N LYS A 439 -5.33 25.53 -16.31
CA LYS A 439 -4.14 24.91 -15.72
C LYS A 439 -4.56 23.76 -14.77
N PRO A 440 -3.68 22.81 -14.42
CA PRO A 440 -3.98 21.77 -13.44
C PRO A 440 -4.42 22.35 -12.09
N SER A 441 -5.54 21.87 -11.54
CA SER A 441 -6.18 22.41 -10.33
C SER A 441 -6.71 21.28 -9.42
N MET A 442 -7.29 21.66 -8.28
CA MET A 442 -8.00 20.73 -7.38
C MET A 442 -9.09 19.93 -8.13
N MET A 443 -9.82 20.59 -9.04
CA MET A 443 -11.01 20.08 -9.75
C MET A 443 -10.75 19.62 -11.19
N THR A 444 -9.70 20.14 -11.85
CA THR A 444 -9.26 19.73 -13.20
C THR A 444 -7.82 19.20 -13.12
N PRO A 445 -7.62 17.91 -12.76
CA PRO A 445 -6.30 17.40 -12.34
C PRO A 445 -5.20 17.49 -13.40
N GLU A 446 -5.59 17.49 -14.68
CA GLU A 446 -4.68 17.50 -15.84
C GLU A 446 -4.66 18.85 -16.57
N GLY A 447 -5.38 19.84 -16.04
CA GLY A 447 -5.79 21.03 -16.79
C GLY A 447 -6.91 20.73 -17.78
N GLY A 448 -7.12 21.62 -18.75
CA GLY A 448 -8.12 21.45 -19.82
C GLY A 448 -9.57 21.69 -19.37
N GLY A 449 -10.15 22.81 -19.79
CA GLY A 449 -11.55 23.15 -19.49
C GLY A 449 -12.57 22.41 -20.35
N GLY A 450 -12.67 21.09 -20.19
CA GLY A 450 -13.78 20.28 -20.71
C GLY A 450 -15.09 20.67 -20.02
N GLY A 451 -15.85 21.60 -20.60
CA GLY A 451 -17.13 22.07 -20.06
C GLY A 451 -18.13 20.91 -19.97
N GLY A 452 -18.78 20.77 -18.81
CA GLY A 452 -19.72 19.67 -18.55
C GLY A 452 -20.93 19.71 -19.48
N MET A 453 -20.96 18.82 -20.47
CA MET A 453 -22.13 18.62 -21.33
C MET A 453 -23.24 17.92 -20.54
N HIS A 454 -24.39 18.57 -20.40
CA HIS A 454 -25.55 17.97 -19.73
C HIS A 454 -26.14 16.85 -20.60
N HIS A 455 -25.83 15.59 -20.27
CA HIS A 455 -26.43 14.42 -20.92
C HIS A 455 -27.93 14.29 -20.60
N HIS A 456 -28.76 14.34 -21.64
CA HIS A 456 -30.13 13.85 -21.62
C HIS A 456 -30.26 12.68 -22.61
N GLY A 457 -30.79 11.54 -22.11
CA GLY A 457 -31.18 10.39 -22.95
C GLY A 457 -30.15 9.27 -23.07
N ASP A 458 -30.64 8.03 -23.11
CA ASP A 458 -29.82 6.83 -23.26
C ASP A 458 -29.18 6.74 -24.65
N SER A 459 -27.86 6.57 -24.67
CA SER A 459 -27.10 5.92 -25.73
C SER A 459 -25.77 5.42 -25.17
N ALA A 460 -25.33 4.24 -25.59
CA ALA A 460 -24.08 3.65 -25.12
C ALA A 460 -22.87 4.53 -25.49
N PRO A 461 -21.80 4.56 -24.67
CA PRO A 461 -20.63 5.37 -24.97
C PRO A 461 -19.92 4.86 -26.23
N ALA A 462 -20.06 5.60 -27.33
CA ALA A 462 -19.10 5.54 -28.42
C ALA A 462 -17.73 5.95 -27.87
N ALA A 463 -16.66 5.27 -28.27
CA ALA A 463 -15.31 5.63 -27.87
C ALA A 463 -14.98 7.02 -28.44
N ALA A 464 -14.93 8.02 -27.57
CA ALA A 464 -14.45 9.34 -27.93
C ALA A 464 -12.93 9.26 -28.10
N GLU A 465 -12.47 9.19 -29.35
CA GLU A 465 -11.05 9.29 -29.67
C GLU A 465 -10.51 10.61 -29.08
N SER A 466 -9.52 10.52 -28.19
CA SER A 466 -8.87 11.68 -27.60
C SER A 466 -8.00 12.36 -28.66
N GLY A 467 -8.63 13.25 -29.44
CA GLY A 467 -8.08 14.00 -30.58
C GLY A 467 -6.98 14.99 -30.19
N ALA A 468 -5.87 14.46 -29.68
CA ALA A 468 -4.66 15.17 -29.33
C ALA A 468 -3.45 14.30 -29.73
N THR A 469 -3.27 14.11 -31.04
CA THR A 469 -2.05 13.53 -31.63
C THR A 469 -0.88 14.53 -31.54
N GLY A 470 -0.54 14.92 -30.31
CA GLY A 470 0.72 15.58 -30.02
C GLY A 470 1.87 14.61 -30.32
N GLY A 471 2.80 15.03 -31.17
CA GLY A 471 4.05 14.29 -31.36
C GLY A 471 4.81 14.21 -30.04
N ALA A 472 5.54 13.11 -29.83
CA ALA A 472 6.38 12.93 -28.65
C ALA A 472 7.31 14.13 -28.45
N LEU A 473 7.43 14.59 -27.20
CA LEU A 473 8.25 15.75 -26.86
C LEU A 473 9.72 15.49 -27.23
N GLU A 474 10.27 16.34 -28.10
CA GLU A 474 11.70 16.31 -28.44
C GLU A 474 12.52 16.68 -27.20
N VAL A 475 13.38 15.76 -26.78
CA VAL A 475 14.26 15.86 -25.60
C VAL A 475 15.63 15.25 -25.90
N PRO A 476 16.72 15.73 -25.28
CA PRO A 476 18.04 15.15 -25.48
C PRO A 476 18.11 13.68 -25.05
N ASP A 477 18.90 12.87 -25.75
CA ASP A 477 19.02 11.44 -25.46
C ASP A 477 19.57 11.15 -24.06
N ALA A 478 20.37 12.04 -23.49
CA ALA A 478 20.80 11.95 -22.08
C ALA A 478 19.61 11.96 -21.10
N PHE A 479 18.60 12.80 -21.34
CA PHE A 479 17.38 12.84 -20.53
C PHE A 479 16.52 11.59 -20.79
N ARG A 480 16.39 11.18 -22.06
CA ARG A 480 15.68 9.95 -22.46
C ARG A 480 16.28 8.70 -21.80
N GLN A 481 17.61 8.60 -21.70
CA GLN A 481 18.32 7.52 -21.00
C GLN A 481 18.03 7.53 -19.48
N GLN A 482 17.96 8.70 -18.84
CA GLN A 482 17.56 8.80 -17.44
C GLN A 482 16.10 8.35 -17.22
N LEU A 483 15.18 8.69 -18.13
CA LEU A 483 13.80 8.18 -18.07
C LEU A 483 13.72 6.67 -18.25
N MET A 484 14.58 6.05 -19.07
CA MET A 484 14.63 4.58 -19.17
C MET A 484 15.02 3.90 -17.85
N ALA A 485 15.88 4.52 -17.03
CA ALA A 485 16.18 4.03 -15.69
C ALA A 485 14.97 4.12 -14.74
N VAL A 486 14.14 5.17 -14.86
CA VAL A 486 12.86 5.29 -14.15
C VAL A 486 11.89 4.19 -14.59
N MET A 487 11.80 3.88 -15.90
CA MET A 487 10.95 2.80 -16.41
C MET A 487 11.41 1.41 -15.95
N SER A 488 12.72 1.15 -15.88
CA SER A 488 13.27 -0.10 -15.31
C SER A 488 12.96 -0.25 -13.81
N ALA A 489 13.02 0.84 -13.05
CA ALA A 489 12.63 0.83 -11.64
C ALA A 489 11.10 0.65 -11.46
N PHE A 490 10.27 1.25 -12.33
CA PHE A 490 8.81 1.01 -12.33
C PHE A 490 8.46 -0.43 -12.70
N GLN A 491 9.14 -1.02 -13.69
CA GLN A 491 8.98 -2.44 -14.04
C GLN A 491 9.21 -3.33 -12.82
N SER A 492 10.24 -3.04 -12.02
CA SER A 492 10.53 -3.75 -10.76
C SER A 492 9.39 -3.60 -9.73
N VAL A 493 8.68 -2.47 -9.71
CA VAL A 493 7.47 -2.29 -8.86
C VAL A 493 6.31 -3.12 -9.40
N ARG A 494 6.05 -3.06 -10.71
CA ARG A 494 4.98 -3.82 -11.38
C ARG A 494 5.12 -5.31 -11.14
N ASP A 495 6.31 -5.87 -11.32
CA ASP A 495 6.55 -7.31 -11.20
C ASP A 495 6.42 -7.79 -9.75
N ALA A 496 6.92 -7.02 -8.78
CA ALA A 496 6.77 -7.33 -7.37
C ALA A 496 5.31 -7.21 -6.86
N VAL A 497 4.55 -6.23 -7.38
CA VAL A 497 3.11 -6.09 -7.09
C VAL A 497 2.30 -7.22 -7.74
N ALA A 498 2.66 -7.64 -8.97
CA ALA A 498 2.04 -8.79 -9.65
C ALA A 498 2.29 -10.13 -8.93
N ALA A 499 3.44 -10.26 -8.24
CA ALA A 499 3.77 -11.40 -7.39
C ALA A 499 3.15 -11.36 -5.98
N ASP A 500 2.46 -10.28 -5.60
CA ASP A 500 1.97 -9.95 -4.24
C ASP A 500 3.09 -9.91 -3.15
N ASP A 501 4.36 -9.88 -3.55
CA ASP A 501 5.49 -9.70 -2.62
C ASP A 501 5.65 -8.23 -2.24
N TRP A 502 5.01 -7.86 -1.13
CA TRP A 502 5.08 -6.51 -0.59
C TRP A 502 6.46 -6.10 -0.02
N THR A 503 7.36 -7.06 0.20
CA THR A 503 8.74 -6.80 0.67
C THR A 503 9.62 -6.41 -0.51
N ALA A 504 9.55 -7.17 -1.61
CA ALA A 504 10.14 -6.79 -2.89
C ALA A 504 9.53 -5.47 -3.39
N ALA A 505 8.21 -5.31 -3.33
CA ALA A 505 7.54 -4.10 -3.83
C ALA A 505 8.00 -2.84 -3.10
N ARG A 506 8.09 -2.83 -1.76
CA ARG A 506 8.65 -1.70 -0.99
C ARG A 506 10.08 -1.36 -1.41
N THR A 507 10.90 -2.38 -1.66
CA THR A 507 12.28 -2.20 -2.12
C THR A 507 12.31 -1.57 -3.52
N ALA A 508 11.45 -2.03 -4.42
CA ALA A 508 11.28 -1.47 -5.75
C ALA A 508 10.73 -0.03 -5.74
N TYR A 509 9.76 0.29 -4.87
CA TYR A 509 9.27 1.67 -4.67
C TYR A 509 10.41 2.58 -4.18
N GLY A 510 11.26 2.11 -3.27
CA GLY A 510 12.47 2.83 -2.85
C GLY A 510 13.46 3.06 -4.01
N ASN A 511 13.68 2.06 -4.85
CA ASN A 511 14.52 2.18 -6.05
C ASN A 511 13.92 3.14 -7.09
N LEU A 512 12.60 3.13 -7.30
CA LEU A 512 11.90 4.05 -8.17
C LEU A 512 11.97 5.50 -7.65
N LYS A 513 11.85 5.71 -6.33
CA LYS A 513 12.11 7.01 -5.70
C LYS A 513 13.52 7.50 -6.04
N ASN A 514 14.52 6.64 -5.87
CA ASN A 514 15.93 6.96 -6.12
C ASN A 514 16.22 7.22 -7.61
N ALA A 515 15.49 6.57 -8.53
CA ALA A 515 15.57 6.88 -9.96
C ALA A 515 14.95 8.27 -10.26
N LEU A 516 13.73 8.54 -9.76
CA LEU A 516 13.05 9.83 -9.93
C LEU A 516 13.79 11.01 -9.30
N ASP A 517 14.59 10.79 -8.25
CA ASP A 517 15.46 11.80 -7.61
C ASP A 517 16.85 11.93 -8.26
N ARG A 518 17.17 11.12 -9.29
CA ARG A 518 18.43 11.18 -10.06
C ARG A 518 18.28 11.76 -11.47
N VAL A 519 17.06 11.98 -11.96
CA VAL A 519 16.83 12.64 -13.24
C VAL A 519 17.22 14.11 -13.13
N ASP A 520 18.11 14.54 -14.02
CA ASP A 520 18.56 15.93 -14.13
C ASP A 520 17.55 16.72 -14.97
N ASP A 521 16.71 17.51 -14.29
CA ASP A 521 15.76 18.39 -14.96
C ASP A 521 16.46 19.54 -15.73
N GLY A 522 17.75 19.79 -15.47
CA GLY A 522 18.59 20.73 -16.22
C GLY A 522 18.80 20.36 -17.69
N LEU A 523 18.53 19.11 -18.06
CA LEU A 523 18.61 18.64 -19.46
C LEU A 523 17.39 19.00 -20.32
N VAL A 524 16.33 19.58 -19.73
CA VAL A 524 15.13 20.01 -20.44
C VAL A 524 14.67 21.39 -19.97
N ASP A 525 14.10 22.15 -20.90
CA ASP A 525 13.53 23.48 -20.70
C ASP A 525 12.14 23.59 -21.35
N GLY A 526 11.45 24.72 -21.14
CA GLY A 526 10.19 25.02 -21.80
C GLY A 526 9.10 23.98 -21.53
N HIS A 527 8.34 23.60 -22.57
CA HIS A 527 7.20 22.69 -22.43
C HIS A 527 7.60 21.26 -21.95
N PRO A 528 8.66 20.61 -22.48
CA PRO A 528 9.18 19.36 -21.92
C PRO A 528 9.48 19.43 -20.42
N TRP A 529 10.11 20.51 -19.96
CA TRP A 529 10.36 20.70 -18.53
C TRP A 529 9.07 20.84 -17.71
N MET A 530 8.08 21.61 -18.20
CA MET A 530 6.79 21.78 -17.52
C MET A 530 6.04 20.46 -17.34
N VAL A 531 6.15 19.54 -18.31
CA VAL A 531 5.54 18.20 -18.25
C VAL A 531 6.31 17.30 -17.28
N TRP A 532 7.64 17.39 -17.26
CA TRP A 532 8.49 16.65 -16.31
C TRP A 532 8.27 17.10 -14.85
N ASP A 533 8.19 18.41 -14.58
CA ASP A 533 7.98 18.97 -13.24
C ASP A 533 6.66 18.48 -12.63
N GLU A 534 5.55 18.62 -13.36
CA GLU A 534 4.22 18.17 -12.95
C GLU A 534 4.16 16.64 -12.73
N LEU A 535 4.64 15.84 -13.70
CA LEU A 535 4.58 14.38 -13.59
C LEU A 535 5.56 13.82 -12.55
N SER A 536 6.75 14.39 -12.40
CA SER A 536 7.72 13.92 -11.39
C SER A 536 7.27 14.24 -9.97
N MET A 537 6.56 15.35 -9.73
CA MET A 537 5.85 15.61 -8.47
C MET A 537 4.81 14.51 -8.19
N LEU A 538 3.95 14.20 -9.16
CA LEU A 538 2.87 13.22 -9.02
C LEU A 538 3.41 11.80 -8.78
N LEU A 539 4.39 11.36 -9.58
CA LEU A 539 5.07 10.07 -9.41
C LEU A 539 5.75 9.94 -8.04
N LYS A 540 6.38 11.01 -7.52
CA LYS A 540 6.99 11.00 -6.18
C LYS A 540 5.94 10.97 -5.07
N ASN A 541 4.77 11.59 -5.26
CA ASN A 541 3.63 11.43 -4.36
C ASN A 541 3.13 9.97 -4.34
N ASP A 542 2.89 9.35 -5.50
CA ASP A 542 2.44 7.96 -5.60
C ASP A 542 3.41 6.99 -4.93
N VAL A 543 4.72 7.19 -5.14
CA VAL A 543 5.76 6.35 -4.52
C VAL A 543 5.76 6.46 -3.00
N VAL A 544 5.52 7.65 -2.43
CA VAL A 544 5.40 7.82 -0.97
C VAL A 544 4.11 7.17 -0.44
N VAL A 545 2.98 7.30 -1.14
CA VAL A 545 1.72 6.61 -0.80
C VAL A 545 1.89 5.09 -0.89
N GLY A 546 2.59 4.59 -1.91
CA GLY A 546 2.94 3.18 -2.09
C GLY A 546 3.81 2.63 -0.96
N LEU A 547 4.80 3.39 -0.48
CA LEU A 547 5.63 2.99 0.66
C LEU A 547 4.85 2.92 1.99
N ASP A 548 4.01 3.94 2.26
CA ASP A 548 3.21 4.04 3.50
C ASP A 548 2.01 3.06 3.52
N ALA A 549 1.57 2.51 2.37
CA ALA A 549 0.40 1.63 2.26
C ALA A 549 0.51 0.34 3.09
N LYS A 550 -0.55 0.01 3.84
CA LYS A 550 -0.59 -1.11 4.79
C LYS A 550 -1.59 -2.18 4.36
N LYS A 551 -2.84 -1.80 4.09
CA LYS A 551 -3.95 -2.71 3.71
C LYS A 551 -3.86 -3.08 2.22
N PRO A 552 -4.25 -4.30 1.79
CA PRO A 552 -4.19 -4.70 0.38
C PRO A 552 -4.92 -3.77 -0.60
N GLY A 553 -6.05 -3.17 -0.19
CA GLY A 553 -6.75 -2.16 -1.01
C GLY A 553 -5.92 -0.89 -1.22
N GLU A 554 -5.29 -0.36 -0.17
CA GLU A 554 -4.41 0.83 -0.25
C GLU A 554 -3.25 0.60 -1.23
N ARG A 555 -2.67 -0.61 -1.25
CA ARG A 555 -1.58 -0.99 -2.16
C ARG A 555 -2.01 -0.99 -3.63
N ARG A 556 -3.20 -1.54 -3.92
CA ARG A 556 -3.78 -1.57 -5.28
C ARG A 556 -4.12 -0.16 -5.76
N ASP A 557 -4.75 0.64 -4.91
CA ASP A 557 -5.10 2.03 -5.20
C ASP A 557 -3.84 2.88 -5.49
N ALA A 558 -2.77 2.70 -4.70
CA ALA A 558 -1.49 3.39 -4.90
C ALA A 558 -0.79 2.95 -6.19
N PHE A 559 -0.75 1.64 -6.49
CA PHE A 559 -0.14 1.14 -7.72
C PHE A 559 -0.90 1.60 -8.97
N ALA A 560 -2.24 1.60 -8.95
CA ALA A 560 -3.05 2.09 -10.07
C ALA A 560 -2.87 3.59 -10.34
N SER A 561 -2.66 4.40 -9.28
CA SER A 561 -2.30 5.81 -9.41
C SER A 561 -0.93 5.98 -10.08
N LEU A 562 0.08 5.24 -9.60
CA LEU A 562 1.43 5.24 -10.16
C LEU A 562 1.44 4.84 -11.64
N GLU A 563 0.78 3.73 -11.99
CA GLU A 563 0.66 3.24 -13.37
C GLU A 563 -0.04 4.28 -14.28
N GLY A 564 -1.08 4.95 -13.77
CA GLY A 564 -1.76 6.04 -14.48
C GLY A 564 -0.89 7.29 -14.70
N HIS A 565 0.08 7.61 -13.83
CA HIS A 565 1.05 8.68 -14.07
C HIS A 565 2.21 8.22 -14.96
N VAL A 566 2.66 6.96 -14.85
CA VAL A 566 3.71 6.39 -15.72
C VAL A 566 3.24 6.32 -17.18
N HIS A 567 2.01 5.87 -17.44
CA HIS A 567 1.48 5.87 -18.82
C HIS A 567 1.42 7.28 -19.43
N ARG A 568 1.13 8.32 -18.63
CA ARG A 568 1.18 9.73 -19.09
C ARG A 568 2.61 10.23 -19.33
N LEU A 569 3.58 9.80 -18.52
CA LEU A 569 5.00 10.07 -18.77
C LEU A 569 5.48 9.40 -20.07
N MET A 570 5.10 8.14 -20.29
CA MET A 570 5.45 7.39 -21.50
C MET A 570 4.86 8.05 -22.76
N ALA A 571 3.58 8.44 -22.71
CA ALA A 571 2.92 9.14 -23.82
C ALA A 571 3.57 10.49 -24.13
N GLY A 572 3.83 11.33 -23.11
CA GLY A 572 4.41 12.65 -23.29
C GLY A 572 5.82 12.63 -23.91
N PHE A 573 6.69 11.74 -23.43
CA PHE A 573 8.09 11.66 -23.87
C PHE A 573 8.36 10.60 -24.96
N GLY A 574 7.32 9.96 -25.50
CA GLY A 574 7.45 8.96 -26.58
C GLY A 574 8.20 7.69 -26.17
N LEU A 575 8.07 7.27 -24.90
CA LEU A 575 8.73 6.08 -24.37
C LEU A 575 7.91 4.84 -24.76
N ASP A 576 8.11 4.38 -25.99
CA ASP A 576 7.36 3.27 -26.57
C ASP A 576 7.79 1.90 -25.99
N HIS A 577 6.83 1.16 -25.44
CA HIS A 577 7.02 -0.21 -24.95
C HIS A 577 7.56 -1.16 -26.04
N ALA A 578 7.21 -0.93 -27.31
CA ALA A 578 7.74 -1.70 -28.44
C ALA A 578 9.24 -1.44 -28.66
N LYS A 579 9.71 -0.20 -28.48
CA LYS A 579 11.14 0.12 -28.62
C LYS A 579 11.99 -0.38 -27.44
N MET A 580 11.40 -0.53 -26.26
CA MET A 580 12.04 -1.23 -25.14
C MET A 580 12.27 -2.72 -25.44
N ALA A 581 11.46 -3.33 -26.32
CA ALA A 581 11.69 -4.68 -26.85
C ALA A 581 12.57 -4.69 -28.12
N GLU A 582 12.51 -3.65 -28.96
CA GLU A 582 13.34 -3.58 -30.17
C GLU A 582 14.84 -3.42 -29.86
N ALA A 583 15.18 -2.90 -28.67
CA ALA A 583 16.51 -2.98 -28.08
C ALA A 583 17.01 -4.41 -27.76
N SER A 584 16.24 -5.47 -28.10
CA SER A 584 16.67 -6.86 -28.07
C SER A 584 16.86 -7.50 -29.45
N LYS A 585 16.85 -6.72 -30.55
CA LYS A 585 17.40 -7.19 -31.82
C LYS A 585 18.94 -7.19 -31.74
N PRO A 586 19.62 -8.25 -32.21
CA PRO A 586 21.05 -8.21 -32.44
C PRO A 586 21.46 -7.04 -33.33
N LEU A 587 22.58 -6.39 -32.99
CA LEU A 587 23.23 -5.39 -33.82
C LEU A 587 23.67 -6.02 -35.15
N GLU A 588 23.48 -5.30 -36.26
CA GLU A 588 23.92 -5.76 -37.57
C GLU A 588 25.45 -5.68 -37.70
N VAL A 589 26.12 -6.78 -37.34
CA VAL A 589 27.58 -6.93 -37.43
C VAL A 589 28.00 -7.96 -38.49
N PRO A 590 29.16 -7.81 -39.15
CA PRO A 590 29.64 -8.75 -40.16
C PRO A 590 29.72 -10.20 -39.64
N GLU A 591 29.44 -11.17 -40.51
CA GLU A 591 29.48 -12.59 -40.13
C GLU A 591 30.90 -13.04 -39.72
N ALA A 592 31.95 -12.47 -40.33
CA ALA A 592 33.33 -12.67 -39.92
C ALA A 592 33.57 -12.31 -38.43
N PHE A 593 33.00 -11.20 -37.97
CA PHE A 593 33.09 -10.76 -36.57
C PHE A 593 32.26 -11.67 -35.64
N ARG A 594 31.03 -12.05 -36.03
CA ARG A 594 30.23 -13.04 -35.26
C ARG A 594 30.95 -14.39 -35.15
N ASN A 595 31.67 -14.82 -36.18
CA ASN A 595 32.49 -16.04 -36.16
C ASN A 595 33.76 -15.95 -35.31
N GLN A 596 34.25 -14.74 -35.01
CA GLN A 596 35.27 -14.53 -33.98
C GLN A 596 34.65 -14.61 -32.58
N LEU A 597 33.53 -13.92 -32.32
CA LEU A 597 32.85 -13.95 -31.03
C LEU A 597 32.32 -15.35 -30.64
N ARG A 598 31.88 -16.16 -31.62
CA ARG A 598 31.53 -17.57 -31.39
C ARG A 598 32.68 -18.37 -30.74
N ARG A 599 33.94 -18.12 -31.10
CA ARG A 599 35.11 -18.78 -30.48
C ARG A 599 35.35 -18.34 -29.03
N VAL A 600 35.03 -17.08 -28.73
CA VAL A 600 35.05 -16.56 -27.35
C VAL A 600 33.96 -17.23 -26.52
N ILE A 601 32.74 -17.40 -27.07
CA ILE A 601 31.66 -18.16 -26.42
C ILE A 601 32.03 -19.64 -26.25
N ASP A 602 32.53 -20.33 -27.29
CA ASP A 602 32.94 -21.74 -27.19
C ASP A 602 34.00 -21.93 -26.07
N SER A 603 34.97 -21.01 -25.96
CA SER A 603 35.99 -21.02 -24.87
C SER A 603 35.39 -20.72 -23.49
N TYR A 604 34.43 -19.79 -23.41
CA TYR A 604 33.68 -19.50 -22.18
C TYR A 604 32.83 -20.70 -21.73
N LEU A 605 32.27 -21.47 -22.68
CA LEU A 605 31.49 -22.68 -22.39
C LEU A 605 32.39 -23.81 -21.83
N GLU A 606 33.63 -23.93 -22.30
CA GLU A 606 34.61 -24.82 -21.66
C GLU A 606 34.88 -24.43 -20.19
N ALA A 607 34.89 -23.13 -19.87
CA ALA A 607 35.04 -22.65 -18.49
C ALA A 607 33.80 -22.92 -17.64
N HIS A 608 32.60 -22.76 -18.22
CA HIS A 608 31.31 -23.16 -17.60
C HIS A 608 31.30 -24.64 -17.21
N GLU A 609 31.56 -25.54 -18.17
CA GLU A 609 31.53 -26.99 -17.93
C GLU A 609 32.61 -27.43 -16.92
N ALA A 610 33.80 -26.81 -16.98
CA ALA A 610 34.86 -27.08 -16.02
C ALA A 610 34.47 -26.65 -14.58
N LEU A 611 33.81 -25.50 -14.42
CA LEU A 611 33.30 -25.04 -13.12
C LEU A 611 32.10 -25.85 -12.63
N ALA A 612 31.23 -26.33 -13.52
CA ALA A 612 30.14 -27.23 -13.18
C ALA A 612 30.64 -28.61 -12.72
N ALA A 613 31.79 -29.06 -13.22
CA ALA A 613 32.46 -30.29 -12.82
C ALA A 613 33.57 -30.12 -11.75
N ASP A 614 33.59 -28.98 -11.03
CA ASP A 614 34.59 -28.63 -9.98
C ASP A 614 36.09 -28.65 -10.42
N LYS A 615 36.37 -28.70 -11.74
CA LYS A 615 37.71 -28.79 -12.34
C LYS A 615 38.39 -27.42 -12.47
N THR A 616 38.82 -26.88 -11.32
CA THR A 616 39.44 -25.55 -11.20
C THR A 616 40.58 -25.28 -12.20
N GLU A 617 41.51 -26.23 -12.39
CA GLU A 617 42.63 -26.07 -13.34
C GLU A 617 42.17 -26.00 -14.80
N ALA A 618 41.17 -26.81 -15.17
CA ALA A 618 40.60 -26.79 -16.52
C ALA A 618 39.79 -25.50 -16.78
N ALA A 619 39.13 -24.97 -15.75
CA ALA A 619 38.44 -23.69 -15.82
C ALA A 619 39.41 -22.53 -16.04
N LEU A 620 40.52 -22.48 -15.31
CA LEU A 620 41.58 -21.48 -15.53
C LEU A 620 42.20 -21.61 -16.93
N ALA A 621 42.47 -22.83 -17.41
CA ALA A 621 42.96 -23.05 -18.77
C ALA A 621 41.95 -22.60 -19.85
N ALA A 622 40.64 -22.67 -19.59
CA ALA A 622 39.59 -22.18 -20.48
C ALA A 622 39.41 -20.65 -20.39
N VAL A 623 39.63 -20.02 -19.23
CA VAL A 623 39.73 -18.56 -19.07
C VAL A 623 40.87 -18.00 -19.94
N GLU A 624 42.05 -18.62 -19.88
CA GLU A 624 43.22 -18.26 -20.70
C GLU A 624 42.94 -18.40 -22.21
N ARG A 625 42.24 -19.47 -22.63
CA ARG A 625 41.75 -19.62 -24.01
C ARG A 625 40.74 -18.53 -24.37
N THR A 626 39.84 -18.17 -23.47
CA THR A 626 38.84 -17.11 -23.66
C THR A 626 39.51 -15.75 -23.83
N ARG A 627 40.54 -15.42 -23.02
CA ARG A 627 41.35 -14.21 -23.18
C ARG A 627 42.08 -14.20 -24.52
N THR A 628 42.75 -15.30 -24.88
CA THR A 628 43.46 -15.43 -26.17
C THR A 628 42.51 -15.26 -27.36
N ALA A 629 41.31 -15.86 -27.30
CA ALA A 629 40.29 -15.71 -28.33
C ALA A 629 39.79 -14.25 -28.42
N LEU A 630 39.58 -13.59 -27.28
CA LEU A 630 39.15 -12.18 -27.19
C LEU A 630 40.21 -11.19 -27.71
N GLU A 631 41.49 -11.47 -27.48
CA GLU A 631 42.61 -10.72 -28.04
C GLU A 631 42.73 -10.89 -29.57
N SER A 632 42.21 -11.99 -30.13
CA SER A 632 42.20 -12.27 -31.57
C SER A 632 41.01 -11.67 -32.35
N VAL A 633 40.12 -10.93 -31.68
CA VAL A 633 38.95 -10.30 -32.31
C VAL A 633 39.37 -9.04 -33.10
N ASP A 634 39.07 -9.02 -34.40
CA ASP A 634 39.41 -7.91 -35.29
C ASP A 634 38.42 -6.75 -35.12
N MET A 635 38.90 -5.71 -34.45
CA MET A 635 38.12 -4.51 -34.12
C MET A 635 37.86 -3.61 -35.33
N SER A 636 38.56 -3.80 -36.45
CA SER A 636 38.36 -3.03 -37.68
C SER A 636 37.08 -3.42 -38.44
N LEU A 637 36.51 -4.59 -38.11
CA LEU A 637 35.24 -5.09 -38.65
C LEU A 637 34.00 -4.36 -38.11
N LEU A 638 34.16 -3.42 -37.17
CA LEU A 638 33.05 -2.69 -36.53
C LEU A 638 33.13 -1.19 -36.75
N GLN A 639 31.96 -0.58 -36.99
CA GLN A 639 31.78 0.87 -37.10
C GLN A 639 30.53 1.30 -36.30
N GLY A 640 30.42 2.61 -36.02
CA GLY A 640 29.23 3.21 -35.40
C GLY A 640 28.85 2.62 -34.03
N GLU A 641 27.54 2.44 -33.82
CA GLU A 641 26.96 1.95 -32.58
C GLU A 641 27.53 0.58 -32.15
N ALA A 642 27.67 -0.36 -33.09
CA ALA A 642 28.21 -1.68 -32.82
C ALA A 642 29.67 -1.63 -32.31
N HIS A 643 30.48 -0.68 -32.81
CA HIS A 643 31.83 -0.46 -32.29
C HIS A 643 31.81 0.06 -30.85
N MET A 644 31.01 1.10 -30.56
CA MET A 644 30.92 1.66 -29.20
C MET A 644 30.41 0.62 -28.18
N LYS A 645 29.39 -0.16 -28.57
CA LYS A 645 28.84 -1.24 -27.76
C LYS A 645 29.87 -2.36 -27.52
N TRP A 646 30.63 -2.73 -28.56
CA TRP A 646 31.70 -3.72 -28.43
C TRP A 646 32.79 -3.25 -27.46
N MET A 647 33.21 -1.99 -27.51
CA MET A 647 34.19 -1.44 -26.56
C MET A 647 33.75 -1.60 -25.10
N GLN A 648 32.48 -1.31 -24.79
CA GLN A 648 31.92 -1.46 -23.45
C GLN A 648 31.87 -2.93 -22.99
N VAL A 649 31.45 -3.84 -23.87
CA VAL A 649 31.40 -5.29 -23.59
C VAL A 649 32.81 -5.85 -23.41
N LEU A 650 33.74 -5.50 -24.29
CA LEU A 650 35.15 -5.90 -24.24
C LEU A 650 35.85 -5.46 -22.94
N GLU A 651 35.59 -4.24 -22.47
CA GLU A 651 36.16 -3.75 -21.21
C GLU A 651 35.66 -4.59 -20.00
N ASN A 652 34.36 -4.91 -19.98
CA ASN A 652 33.77 -5.73 -18.92
C ASN A 652 34.29 -7.17 -18.94
N ILE A 653 34.39 -7.80 -20.13
CA ILE A 653 34.95 -9.15 -20.27
C ILE A 653 36.43 -9.16 -19.84
N ARG A 654 37.25 -8.18 -20.28
CA ARG A 654 38.66 -8.07 -19.87
C ARG A 654 38.83 -7.93 -18.35
N LYS A 655 38.01 -7.10 -17.70
CA LYS A 655 38.01 -6.97 -16.23
C LYS A 655 37.65 -8.28 -15.54
N ALA A 656 36.64 -9.00 -16.05
CA ALA A 656 36.23 -10.27 -15.47
C ALA A 656 37.30 -11.37 -15.61
N LEU A 657 37.92 -11.49 -16.80
CA LEU A 657 39.01 -12.45 -17.04
C LEU A 657 40.22 -12.18 -16.12
N ALA A 658 40.67 -10.93 -16.00
CA ALA A 658 41.78 -10.57 -15.12
C ALA A 658 41.51 -10.87 -13.62
N LEU A 659 40.26 -10.77 -13.18
CA LEU A 659 39.85 -11.17 -11.82
C LEU A 659 39.82 -12.70 -11.65
N MET A 660 39.45 -13.45 -12.70
CA MET A 660 39.51 -14.92 -12.70
C MET A 660 40.96 -15.43 -12.71
N GLU A 661 41.84 -14.86 -13.51
CA GLU A 661 43.28 -15.20 -13.56
C GLU A 661 43.99 -14.94 -12.22
N GLY A 662 43.54 -13.94 -11.46
CA GLY A 662 44.03 -13.66 -10.10
C GLY A 662 43.44 -14.53 -8.97
N SER A 663 42.48 -15.41 -9.27
CA SER A 663 41.76 -16.21 -8.26
C SER A 663 42.59 -17.42 -7.79
N LYS A 664 42.64 -17.64 -6.47
CA LYS A 664 43.45 -18.71 -5.84
C LYS A 664 42.66 -19.93 -5.37
N ASP A 665 41.34 -19.87 -5.46
CA ASP A 665 40.40 -20.88 -4.97
C ASP A 665 39.14 -20.90 -5.84
N VAL A 666 38.41 -22.01 -5.79
CA VAL A 666 37.24 -22.25 -6.64
C VAL A 666 36.04 -21.35 -6.31
N GLU A 667 35.90 -20.88 -5.06
CA GLU A 667 34.76 -20.05 -4.65
C GLU A 667 34.93 -18.60 -5.13
N THR A 668 36.14 -18.05 -5.04
CA THR A 668 36.51 -16.77 -5.64
C THR A 668 36.44 -16.85 -7.16
N LEU A 669 36.94 -17.93 -7.78
CA LEU A 669 36.85 -18.15 -9.23
C LEU A 669 35.39 -18.18 -9.71
N ARG A 670 34.49 -18.81 -8.95
CA ARG A 670 33.03 -18.85 -9.22
C ARG A 670 32.36 -17.48 -9.08
N LYS A 671 32.74 -16.68 -8.09
CA LYS A 671 32.27 -15.28 -7.94
C LYS A 671 32.71 -14.42 -9.11
N CYS A 672 33.97 -14.55 -9.55
CA CYS A 672 34.49 -13.83 -10.72
C CYS A 672 33.86 -14.32 -12.04
N PHE A 673 33.59 -15.63 -12.15
CA PHE A 673 32.88 -16.21 -13.31
C PHE A 673 31.50 -15.59 -13.51
N ALA A 674 30.74 -15.28 -12.43
CA ALA A 674 29.43 -14.64 -12.57
C ALA A 674 29.50 -13.29 -13.31
N ILE A 675 30.58 -12.52 -13.11
CA ILE A 675 30.82 -11.25 -13.80
C ILE A 675 31.11 -11.49 -15.30
N LEU A 676 31.94 -12.49 -15.61
CA LEU A 676 32.22 -12.91 -16.99
C LEU A 676 30.94 -13.40 -17.69
N SER A 677 30.11 -14.14 -16.95
CA SER A 677 28.91 -14.80 -17.45
C SER A 677 27.79 -13.82 -17.80
N GLU A 678 27.58 -12.78 -16.99
CA GLU A 678 26.66 -11.69 -17.32
C GLU A 678 27.16 -10.88 -18.54
N ALA A 679 28.47 -10.60 -18.63
CA ALA A 679 29.06 -9.95 -19.79
C ALA A 679 28.96 -10.82 -21.07
N ALA A 680 29.07 -12.15 -20.94
CA ALA A 680 28.86 -13.10 -22.02
C ALA A 680 27.38 -13.18 -22.44
N ALA A 681 26.42 -13.08 -21.51
CA ALA A 681 25.00 -13.00 -21.81
C ALA A 681 24.65 -11.74 -22.63
N VAL A 682 25.18 -10.59 -22.23
CA VAL A 682 25.08 -9.33 -23.00
C VAL A 682 25.71 -9.49 -24.38
N MET A 683 26.94 -10.03 -24.47
CA MET A 683 27.61 -10.27 -25.76
C MET A 683 26.83 -11.21 -26.69
N ALA A 684 26.27 -12.30 -26.16
CA ALA A 684 25.52 -13.28 -26.94
C ALA A 684 24.20 -12.72 -27.50
N LYS A 685 23.54 -11.86 -26.73
CA LYS A 685 22.27 -11.21 -27.09
C LYS A 685 22.50 -10.06 -28.07
N ASP A 686 23.37 -9.13 -27.72
CA ASP A 686 23.59 -7.88 -28.46
C ASP A 686 24.27 -8.11 -29.83
N PHE A 687 25.02 -9.21 -29.99
CA PHE A 687 25.66 -9.59 -31.26
C PHE A 687 25.06 -10.86 -31.92
N GLY A 688 23.94 -11.39 -31.39
CA GLY A 688 23.15 -12.45 -32.04
C GLY A 688 23.90 -13.77 -32.22
N LEU A 689 24.60 -14.22 -31.18
CA LEU A 689 25.47 -15.40 -31.25
C LEU A 689 24.73 -16.74 -31.16
N GLY A 690 23.45 -16.72 -30.74
CA GLY A 690 22.57 -17.90 -30.72
C GLY A 690 22.17 -18.42 -32.11
N ALA A 691 22.37 -17.63 -33.17
CA ALA A 691 22.06 -18.02 -34.53
C ALA A 691 22.79 -19.32 -34.93
N GLY A 692 22.05 -20.39 -35.15
CA GLY A 692 22.56 -21.71 -35.55
C GLY A 692 23.09 -22.62 -34.42
N LYS A 693 23.33 -22.08 -33.22
CA LYS A 693 23.59 -22.84 -31.97
C LYS A 693 22.86 -22.10 -30.83
N PRO A 694 21.69 -22.55 -30.36
CA PRO A 694 20.96 -21.84 -29.31
C PRO A 694 21.78 -21.77 -28.02
N LEU A 695 21.67 -20.65 -27.30
CA LEU A 695 22.32 -20.45 -26.01
C LEU A 695 21.25 -20.23 -24.94
N TYR A 696 21.22 -21.11 -23.96
CA TYR A 696 20.24 -21.10 -22.87
C TYR A 696 20.81 -20.30 -21.70
N ARG A 697 20.13 -19.21 -21.33
CA ARG A 697 20.47 -18.43 -20.14
C ARG A 697 19.72 -19.00 -18.95
N ILE A 698 20.45 -19.48 -17.95
CA ILE A 698 19.93 -20.14 -16.75
C ILE A 698 20.30 -19.31 -15.52
N LYS A 699 19.40 -19.25 -14.53
CA LYS A 699 19.61 -18.54 -13.27
C LYS A 699 19.63 -19.50 -12.09
N CYS A 700 20.54 -19.26 -11.15
CA CYS A 700 20.47 -19.85 -9.82
C CYS A 700 20.09 -18.73 -8.83
N PRO A 701 18.85 -18.71 -8.29
CA PRO A 701 18.43 -17.65 -7.36
C PRO A 701 19.13 -17.73 -6.00
N MET A 702 19.67 -18.88 -5.62
CA MET A 702 20.38 -19.07 -4.34
C MET A 702 21.86 -18.67 -4.39
N ALA A 703 22.43 -18.45 -5.58
CA ALA A 703 23.86 -18.16 -5.74
C ALA A 703 24.28 -16.94 -4.90
N PHE A 704 25.46 -17.05 -4.30
CA PHE A 704 26.09 -16.01 -3.46
C PHE A 704 25.13 -15.44 -2.39
N GLU A 705 24.68 -16.32 -1.49
CA GLU A 705 23.84 -15.97 -0.33
C GLU A 705 22.48 -15.35 -0.72
N GLY A 706 21.93 -15.77 -1.87
CA GLY A 706 20.63 -15.29 -2.37
C GLY A 706 20.69 -13.99 -3.19
N GLN A 707 21.88 -13.50 -3.53
CA GLN A 707 22.05 -12.42 -4.51
C GLN A 707 21.61 -12.87 -5.92
N GLY A 708 21.80 -14.14 -6.23
CA GLY A 708 21.48 -14.76 -7.51
C GLY A 708 22.53 -14.48 -8.60
N ALA A 709 22.61 -15.37 -9.59
CA ALA A 709 23.50 -15.23 -10.73
C ALA A 709 22.97 -15.98 -11.96
N THR A 710 23.38 -15.57 -13.16
CA THR A 710 22.95 -16.17 -14.44
C THR A 710 24.12 -16.61 -15.30
N TRP A 711 23.96 -17.70 -16.04
CA TRP A 711 24.96 -18.21 -16.98
C TRP A 711 24.37 -18.68 -18.31
N LEU A 712 25.21 -18.66 -19.36
CA LEU A 712 24.91 -19.32 -20.64
C LEU A 712 25.44 -20.76 -20.66
N GLN A 713 24.65 -21.67 -21.24
CA GLN A 713 25.03 -23.05 -21.60
C GLN A 713 24.36 -23.47 -22.94
N PRO A 714 24.81 -24.54 -23.63
CA PRO A 714 24.38 -24.84 -25.02
C PRO A 714 23.07 -25.64 -25.13
N ASP A 715 22.50 -26.08 -24.02
CA ASP A 715 21.30 -26.90 -23.92
C ASP A 715 20.50 -26.57 -22.64
N ASP A 716 19.32 -27.16 -22.48
CA ASP A 716 18.40 -26.94 -21.35
C ASP A 716 18.70 -27.80 -20.11
N THR A 717 19.66 -28.73 -20.18
CA THR A 717 20.00 -29.62 -19.07
C THR A 717 20.91 -28.88 -18.08
N VAL A 718 20.30 -28.23 -17.09
CA VAL A 718 20.95 -27.38 -16.08
C VAL A 718 22.26 -27.98 -15.53
N ARG A 719 23.36 -27.24 -15.70
CA ARG A 719 24.68 -27.55 -15.11
C ARG A 719 25.21 -26.32 -14.38
N ASN A 720 25.01 -26.26 -13.06
CA ASN A 720 25.28 -25.08 -12.23
C ASN A 720 26.78 -24.85 -11.97
N PRO A 721 27.39 -23.78 -12.52
CA PRO A 721 28.82 -23.53 -12.36
C PRO A 721 29.21 -23.02 -10.97
N TYR A 722 28.28 -22.49 -10.18
CA TYR A 722 28.55 -21.84 -8.89
C TYR A 722 28.52 -22.81 -7.70
N TYR A 723 27.86 -23.96 -7.84
CA TYR A 723 27.78 -25.01 -6.82
C TYR A 723 28.37 -26.35 -7.25
N GLY A 724 28.63 -26.54 -8.54
CA GLY A 724 29.28 -27.73 -9.08
C GLY A 724 28.47 -29.00 -8.81
N GLU A 725 29.18 -30.11 -8.54
CA GLU A 725 28.55 -31.42 -8.32
C GLU A 725 27.54 -31.40 -7.15
N LYS A 726 27.72 -30.52 -6.15
CA LYS A 726 26.86 -30.43 -4.96
C LYS A 726 25.41 -30.08 -5.27
N MET A 727 25.16 -29.24 -6.30
CA MET A 727 23.82 -28.82 -6.72
C MET A 727 23.74 -28.63 -8.24
N LEU A 728 24.33 -29.57 -9.00
CA LEU A 728 24.54 -29.46 -10.44
C LEU A 728 23.28 -29.11 -11.23
N GLY A 729 22.15 -29.76 -10.93
CA GLY A 729 20.85 -29.52 -11.58
C GLY A 729 20.04 -28.34 -11.04
N CYS A 730 20.60 -27.48 -10.17
CA CYS A 730 19.86 -26.39 -9.54
C CYS A 730 19.88 -25.10 -10.39
N GLY A 731 18.77 -24.78 -11.05
CA GLY A 731 18.60 -23.54 -11.81
C GLY A 731 17.30 -23.50 -12.61
N GLU A 732 16.92 -22.30 -13.06
CA GLU A 732 15.74 -22.03 -13.90
C GLU A 732 16.18 -21.44 -15.25
N VAL A 733 15.65 -21.94 -16.38
CA VAL A 733 15.91 -21.36 -17.70
C VAL A 733 15.13 -20.04 -17.82
N LEU A 734 15.83 -18.92 -18.00
CA LEU A 734 15.26 -17.59 -18.15
C LEU A 734 14.87 -17.27 -19.58
N GLU A 735 15.81 -17.45 -20.51
CA GLU A 735 15.66 -17.09 -21.92
C GLU A 735 16.51 -18.01 -22.80
N VAL A 736 16.09 -18.19 -24.05
CA VAL A 736 16.84 -18.93 -25.08
C VAL A 736 17.22 -17.96 -26.18
N ILE A 737 18.51 -17.65 -26.29
CA ILE A 737 19.07 -16.81 -27.34
C ILE A 737 19.19 -17.68 -28.61
N ARG A 738 18.72 -17.15 -29.75
CA ARG A 738 18.57 -17.84 -31.05
C ARG A 738 19.13 -16.98 -32.19
#